data_AF-A0A7C1TXH2-F1
#
_entry.id   AF-A0A7C1TXH2-F1
#
_cell.length_a   1.000
_cell.length_b   1.000
_cell.length_c   1.000
_cell.angle_alpha   90.00
_cell.angle_beta   90.00
_cell.angle_gamma   90.00
#
_symmetry.space_group_name_H-M   'P 1'
#
loop_
_entity.id
_entity.type
_entity.pdbx_description
1 polymer ?
#
loop_
_entity_poly.entity_id
_entity_poly.type
_entity_poly.pdbx_seq_one_letter_code
_entity_poly.pdbx_strand_id
1 'polypeptide(L)'
;MWVAVVFSCRTGQRLQFRRLAMACLMGLFYIPLQAAPNAMDQAVLHPAIPLLDEAGDHVLDSGRPYSPRMSCGNAGCHDYESITHAYHFEMGRDEASDDFGAQRDLPHLVSPGYFGGYACMGGSNPEVLAKKVNASADDFADKGSAGLVARCISCHSGGGWMEKDRNGNRYDETDVSMVAEFDGDYFNRGTDANNQPADNATVARWDWKKSGVLEADCFICHADFTQLTKTDPQLNIEGSASAYDHFRELRRTQLVREGFFYREAASAILEFLNLRHDDCATGVAGCAASDMSLLNFARDTAASNAPHSRTKPQYALLLDAAEKPQINWNPQAFDNKGKVQIPMLRFPGNDNCMMCHRTSNSRRGFYGFGEGAAAVSDEVTGIIEEDYQDDVHKGKIWRAENGESRRIENCNACHSRHYFKRPFDNVDLSANHNILKGNSDMDVRNDLDYAPNARSCEYCHNDAPEPVIPSAQDSMLKAHLERWKHSGVMAGYPQSALERITRTHLDVVSCQACHINGKKSRGRPINPLYRYRQAENGSLKIIPYNPRTRYYWKDRNSGRVLNKTERNRVFKVVEGMDGNYGAIVDPLSGAELARVSVRQSHGSWRFGEPQSYSDFLALKRAYDKLLQLKGVKNADAVLVWTESNEYIMSHNTRPAVSSVQCRECHSKKQDGSFSALLSQDGLFGEANRKSVTSLVDPRLIDEGLVILDMPYMKVDAAGEVTVNVADILYQTLIDPSMTVLRSARARQVSGLMQRKPVASIIDDGIVANAADAQKLQDLFGSGEIFVYRPNYGDAALRSTVLLAEINGQSNLLYPSYRFEFALATDSRTRELEAAGQGTLVSPLISLLARDHGRQAVTRFDSARLLVRLPYRGSSNDRQQLRVVTTSSTGQWVPIDSANIVAVQPQTSINEGYVFFWTTHFSDFAVTDVALGASTPPTPDVSDTEASGGGAGLGLVLLGTLALFQRRRKLDHLG
;
A
#
# COMPACT_ATOMS: atom_id res chain seq x y z
N MET A 1 -28.43 67.20 51.79
CA MET A 1 -29.02 66.50 52.96
C MET A 1 -30.30 65.77 52.49
N TRP A 2 -31.08 65.02 53.28
CA TRP A 2 -32.15 65.69 54.02
C TRP A 2 -32.25 67.15 53.51
N VAL A 3 -32.68 67.35 52.25
CA VAL A 3 -32.43 68.55 51.41
C VAL A 3 -30.99 68.79 50.90
N ALA A 4 -30.77 68.60 49.59
CA ALA A 4 -29.79 69.30 48.71
C ALA A 4 -28.62 68.50 48.11
N VAL A 5 -28.28 68.60 46.81
CA VAL A 5 -29.03 68.97 45.56
C VAL A 5 -28.05 68.89 44.36
N VAL A 6 -28.54 68.27 43.28
CA VAL A 6 -28.31 68.53 41.84
C VAL A 6 -26.90 68.92 41.35
N PHE A 7 -26.32 68.07 40.48
CA PHE A 7 -25.55 68.57 39.34
C PHE A 7 -26.04 67.96 38.02
N SER A 8 -26.50 68.90 37.18
CA SER A 8 -26.92 68.90 35.79
C SER A 8 -26.21 67.90 34.87
N CYS A 9 -26.89 67.11 34.04
CA CYS A 9 -27.73 67.40 32.86
C CYS A 9 -26.97 67.17 31.55
N ARG A 10 -27.52 66.24 30.74
CA ARG A 10 -27.43 66.08 29.27
C ARG A 10 -26.06 65.77 28.64
N THR A 11 -25.90 64.50 28.24
CA THR A 11 -25.59 64.06 26.84
C THR A 11 -25.53 62.52 26.78
N GLY A 12 -26.68 61.83 26.81
CA GLY A 12 -26.72 60.35 26.87
C GLY A 12 -27.23 59.63 25.61
N GLN A 13 -28.03 60.29 24.76
CA GLN A 13 -28.83 59.54 23.77
C GLN A 13 -28.19 59.40 22.38
N ARG A 14 -27.06 60.05 22.08
CA ARG A 14 -26.40 59.92 20.74
C ARG A 14 -25.26 58.89 20.68
N LEU A 15 -24.72 58.41 21.82
CA LEU A 15 -23.63 57.42 21.80
C LEU A 15 -24.11 55.96 21.79
N GLN A 16 -25.30 55.65 22.32
CA GLN A 16 -25.81 54.28 22.32
C GLN A 16 -26.24 53.81 20.92
N PHE A 17 -26.81 54.69 20.08
CA PHE A 17 -27.16 54.34 18.70
C PHE A 17 -25.93 54.12 17.79
N ARG A 18 -24.82 54.84 18.01
CA ARG A 18 -23.57 54.60 17.27
C ARG A 18 -22.86 53.30 17.68
N ARG A 19 -22.95 52.89 18.95
CA ARG A 19 -22.38 51.61 19.42
C ARG A 19 -23.21 50.39 19.01
N LEU A 20 -24.55 50.50 18.99
CA LEU A 20 -25.40 49.41 18.48
C LEU A 20 -25.30 49.26 16.96
N ALA A 21 -25.22 50.37 16.21
CA ALA A 21 -25.04 50.32 14.75
C ALA A 21 -23.68 49.73 14.36
N MET A 22 -22.60 50.04 15.10
CA MET A 22 -21.26 49.51 14.84
C MET A 22 -21.10 48.05 15.28
N ALA A 23 -21.81 47.61 16.32
CA ALA A 23 -21.89 46.19 16.71
C ALA A 23 -22.75 45.36 15.73
N CYS A 24 -23.83 45.92 15.18
CA CYS A 24 -24.61 45.26 14.12
C CYS A 24 -23.84 45.23 12.78
N LEU A 25 -23.07 46.27 12.45
CA LEU A 25 -22.20 46.28 11.26
C LEU A 25 -20.98 45.38 11.41
N MET A 26 -20.38 45.23 12.59
CA MET A 26 -19.31 44.22 12.82
C MET A 26 -19.86 42.79 12.96
N GLY A 27 -21.09 42.61 13.44
CA GLY A 27 -21.78 41.32 13.46
C GLY A 27 -22.26 40.84 12.08
N LEU A 28 -22.46 41.76 11.12
CA LEU A 28 -22.84 41.43 9.74
C LEU A 28 -21.67 41.00 8.84
N PHE A 29 -20.41 41.12 9.29
CA PHE A 29 -19.22 40.69 8.53
C PHE A 29 -18.48 39.49 9.13
N TYR A 30 -19.01 38.89 10.21
CA TYR A 30 -18.52 37.63 10.78
C TYR A 30 -19.62 36.57 10.78
N ILE A 31 -20.31 36.40 9.65
CA ILE A 31 -20.79 35.06 9.32
C ILE A 31 -19.53 34.34 8.81
N PRO A 32 -18.98 33.32 9.51
CA PRO A 32 -18.02 32.46 8.85
C PRO A 32 -18.74 31.94 7.61
N LEU A 33 -18.33 32.43 6.42
CA LEU A 33 -18.72 31.81 5.17
C LEU A 33 -18.17 30.39 5.24
N GLN A 34 -18.95 29.47 5.81
CA GLN A 34 -18.74 28.07 5.58
C GLN A 34 -18.95 27.91 4.08
N ALA A 35 -17.83 27.77 3.39
CA ALA A 35 -17.78 27.54 1.97
C ALA A 35 -18.72 26.37 1.64
N ALA A 36 -19.64 26.56 0.69
CA ALA A 36 -20.47 25.48 0.20
C ALA A 36 -19.58 24.31 -0.28
N PRO A 37 -19.89 23.05 0.11
CA PRO A 37 -19.13 21.87 -0.31
C PRO A 37 -19.16 21.71 -1.84
N ASN A 38 -18.18 20.99 -2.41
CA ASN A 38 -18.21 20.73 -3.85
C ASN A 38 -19.43 19.83 -4.16
N ALA A 39 -20.18 20.13 -5.21
CA ALA A 39 -21.35 19.34 -5.62
C ALA A 39 -21.04 17.85 -5.90
N MET A 40 -19.80 17.55 -6.30
CA MET A 40 -19.35 16.16 -6.51
C MET A 40 -19.11 15.37 -5.23
N ASP A 41 -18.98 16.06 -4.09
CA ASP A 41 -18.77 15.46 -2.77
C ASP A 41 -20.10 15.17 -2.06
N GLN A 42 -21.21 15.69 -2.58
CA GLN A 42 -22.54 15.44 -2.04
C GLN A 42 -23.08 14.11 -2.56
N ALA A 43 -23.85 13.43 -1.70
CA ALA A 43 -24.63 12.28 -2.11
C ALA A 43 -25.63 12.69 -3.19
N VAL A 44 -25.94 11.73 -4.07
CA VAL A 44 -27.01 11.86 -5.05
C VAL A 44 -27.83 10.60 -5.09
N LEU A 45 -29.10 10.72 -5.45
CA LEU A 45 -29.99 9.58 -5.60
C LEU A 45 -29.53 8.71 -6.76
N HIS A 46 -29.18 7.46 -6.44
CA HIS A 46 -28.96 6.41 -7.42
C HIS A 46 -30.30 6.09 -8.13
N PRO A 47 -30.28 5.74 -9.43
CA PRO A 47 -31.46 5.20 -10.10
C PRO A 47 -32.12 4.06 -9.31
N ALA A 48 -33.45 3.95 -9.38
CA ALA A 48 -34.16 2.91 -8.64
C ALA A 48 -33.74 1.51 -9.13
N ILE A 49 -33.28 0.66 -8.21
CA ILE A 49 -32.83 -0.71 -8.49
C ILE A 49 -33.56 -1.73 -7.62
N PRO A 50 -33.77 -2.97 -8.10
CA PRO A 50 -34.13 -4.06 -7.22
C PRO A 50 -32.93 -4.42 -6.32
N LEU A 51 -33.20 -4.85 -5.10
CA LEU A 51 -32.19 -5.52 -4.28
C LEU A 51 -32.43 -7.02 -4.37
N LEU A 52 -31.38 -7.74 -4.74
CA LEU A 52 -31.40 -9.18 -4.98
C LEU A 52 -30.49 -9.90 -3.99
N ASP A 53 -30.87 -11.10 -3.62
CA ASP A 53 -29.97 -12.01 -2.91
C ASP A 53 -29.05 -12.76 -3.88
N GLU A 54 -28.24 -13.67 -3.33
CA GLU A 54 -27.29 -14.50 -4.09
C GLU A 54 -27.94 -15.31 -5.22
N ALA A 55 -29.17 -15.81 -5.05
CA ALA A 55 -29.82 -16.61 -6.07
C ALA A 55 -30.44 -15.74 -7.19
N GLY A 56 -30.40 -14.41 -7.03
CA GLY A 56 -31.07 -13.46 -7.91
C GLY A 56 -32.54 -13.25 -7.56
N ASP A 57 -33.02 -13.78 -6.44
CA ASP A 57 -34.38 -13.55 -5.95
C ASP A 57 -34.46 -12.17 -5.27
N HIS A 58 -35.63 -11.53 -5.38
CA HIS A 58 -35.84 -10.24 -4.73
C HIS A 58 -35.84 -10.39 -3.21
N VAL A 59 -35.15 -9.49 -2.50
CA VAL A 59 -34.93 -9.63 -1.03
C VAL A 59 -36.21 -9.59 -0.20
N LEU A 60 -37.26 -8.90 -0.67
CA LEU A 60 -38.57 -8.89 0.00
C LEU A 60 -39.28 -10.25 -0.07
N ASP A 61 -39.00 -11.03 -1.11
CA ASP A 61 -39.63 -12.34 -1.31
C ASP A 61 -38.84 -13.44 -0.60
N SER A 62 -37.51 -13.36 -0.64
CA SER A 62 -36.64 -14.37 -0.07
C SER A 62 -36.33 -14.19 1.42
N GLY A 63 -36.37 -12.95 1.91
CA GLY A 63 -35.91 -12.59 3.26
C GLY A 63 -34.40 -12.75 3.49
N ARG A 64 -33.63 -13.10 2.44
CA ARG A 64 -32.19 -13.38 2.51
C ARG A 64 -31.35 -12.09 2.47
N PRO A 65 -30.06 -12.12 2.87
CA PRO A 65 -29.16 -10.98 2.74
C PRO A 65 -28.98 -10.56 1.27
N TYR A 66 -28.79 -9.26 1.03
CA TYR A 66 -28.53 -8.78 -0.32
C TYR A 66 -27.14 -9.21 -0.81
N SER A 67 -27.03 -9.49 -2.10
CA SER A 67 -25.78 -9.72 -2.81
C SER A 67 -25.43 -8.45 -3.62
N PRO A 68 -24.33 -7.75 -3.28
CA PRO A 68 -23.78 -6.70 -4.13
C PRO A 68 -23.52 -7.18 -5.57
N ARG A 69 -23.01 -8.40 -5.75
CA ARG A 69 -22.72 -8.98 -7.07
C ARG A 69 -23.99 -9.11 -7.90
N MET A 70 -25.09 -9.58 -7.32
CA MET A 70 -26.35 -9.77 -8.04
C MET A 70 -27.13 -8.47 -8.22
N SER A 71 -27.18 -7.63 -7.17
CA SER A 71 -27.95 -6.38 -7.19
C SER A 71 -27.31 -5.31 -8.09
N CYS A 72 -25.98 -5.18 -8.02
CA CYS A 72 -25.24 -4.13 -8.73
C CYS A 72 -24.56 -4.67 -10.00
N GLY A 73 -24.04 -5.90 -9.95
CA GLY A 73 -23.32 -6.52 -11.06
C GLY A 73 -24.23 -7.16 -12.11
N ASN A 74 -25.00 -8.17 -11.70
CA ASN A 74 -25.80 -8.99 -12.61
C ASN A 74 -27.01 -8.25 -13.23
N ALA A 75 -27.47 -7.16 -12.63
CA ALA A 75 -28.46 -6.27 -13.24
C ALA A 75 -27.93 -5.53 -14.50
N GLY A 76 -26.66 -5.74 -14.88
CA GLY A 76 -26.02 -5.14 -16.05
C GLY A 76 -25.57 -3.70 -15.81
N CYS A 77 -25.56 -3.24 -14.56
CA CYS A 77 -25.24 -1.87 -14.20
C CYS A 77 -23.75 -1.66 -13.93
N HIS A 78 -23.03 -2.65 -13.39
CA HIS A 78 -21.61 -2.51 -13.04
C HIS A 78 -20.83 -3.80 -13.33
N ASP A 79 -19.56 -3.67 -13.72
CA ASP A 79 -18.67 -4.83 -13.88
C ASP A 79 -18.07 -5.22 -12.52
N TYR A 80 -18.84 -5.98 -11.72
CA TYR A 80 -18.44 -6.39 -10.37
C TYR A 80 -17.08 -7.11 -10.34
N GLU A 81 -16.79 -7.94 -11.34
CA GLU A 81 -15.55 -8.69 -11.46
C GLU A 81 -14.36 -7.76 -11.67
N SER A 82 -14.46 -6.81 -12.61
CA SER A 82 -13.41 -5.81 -12.81
C SER A 82 -13.25 -4.89 -11.60
N ILE A 83 -14.33 -4.55 -10.90
CA ILE A 83 -14.32 -3.68 -9.72
C ILE A 83 -13.56 -4.34 -8.57
N THR A 84 -13.89 -5.59 -8.27
CA THR A 84 -13.31 -6.34 -7.14
C THR A 84 -11.90 -6.85 -7.40
N HIS A 85 -11.37 -6.67 -8.62
CA HIS A 85 -9.97 -6.91 -8.95
C HIS A 85 -9.04 -5.71 -8.65
N ALA A 86 -9.58 -4.61 -8.12
CA ALA A 86 -8.75 -3.50 -7.66
C ALA A 86 -7.90 -3.87 -6.42
N TYR A 87 -6.73 -3.25 -6.28
CA TYR A 87 -5.74 -3.64 -5.28
C TYR A 87 -6.24 -3.56 -3.82
N HIS A 88 -7.22 -2.69 -3.53
CA HIS A 88 -7.81 -2.56 -2.21
C HIS A 88 -8.69 -3.74 -1.81
N PHE A 89 -9.24 -4.48 -2.78
CA PHE A 89 -9.99 -5.72 -2.57
C PHE A 89 -9.06 -6.94 -2.63
N GLU A 90 -8.08 -6.93 -3.55
CA GLU A 90 -7.18 -8.07 -3.75
C GLU A 90 -6.11 -8.19 -2.67
N MET A 91 -5.51 -7.06 -2.24
CA MET A 91 -4.48 -6.99 -1.21
C MET A 91 -3.37 -8.07 -1.36
N GLY A 92 -2.98 -8.36 -2.60
CA GLY A 92 -1.93 -9.31 -2.97
C GLY A 92 -2.39 -10.73 -3.29
N ARG A 93 -3.69 -11.05 -3.22
CA ARG A 93 -4.21 -12.41 -3.52
C ARG A 93 -3.95 -12.85 -4.94
N ASP A 94 -4.17 -11.97 -5.91
CA ASP A 94 -3.85 -12.19 -7.33
C ASP A 94 -2.35 -12.39 -7.59
N GLU A 95 -1.49 -11.99 -6.65
CA GLU A 95 -0.03 -12.16 -6.69
C GLU A 95 0.46 -13.31 -5.79
N ALA A 96 -0.44 -13.98 -5.06
CA ALA A 96 -0.06 -14.93 -4.02
C ALA A 96 0.55 -16.21 -4.59
N SER A 97 1.59 -16.74 -3.96
CA SER A 97 2.21 -18.04 -4.28
C SER A 97 2.87 -18.58 -3.03
N ASP A 98 2.86 -19.90 -2.85
CA ASP A 98 3.55 -20.55 -1.71
C ASP A 98 5.08 -20.36 -1.76
N ASP A 99 5.60 -19.98 -2.93
CA ASP A 99 7.00 -19.66 -3.18
C ASP A 99 7.30 -18.15 -3.15
N PHE A 100 6.27 -17.29 -3.06
CA PHE A 100 6.42 -15.82 -3.16
C PHE A 100 7.51 -15.30 -2.21
N GLY A 101 7.43 -15.67 -0.94
CA GLY A 101 8.38 -15.25 0.09
C GLY A 101 9.70 -16.00 0.02
N ALA A 102 9.72 -17.25 -0.43
CA ALA A 102 10.95 -18.04 -0.55
C ALA A 102 11.92 -17.44 -1.58
N GLN A 103 11.38 -16.88 -2.67
CA GLN A 103 12.15 -16.11 -3.66
C GLN A 103 12.73 -14.79 -3.13
N ARG A 104 12.37 -14.40 -1.89
CA ARG A 104 12.69 -13.12 -1.25
C ARG A 104 13.22 -13.30 0.17
N ASP A 105 13.78 -14.48 0.48
CA ASP A 105 14.38 -14.85 1.77
C ASP A 105 13.43 -14.74 2.99
N LEU A 106 12.12 -14.74 2.74
CA LEU A 106 11.07 -14.71 3.76
C LEU A 106 10.02 -15.80 3.48
N PRO A 107 10.38 -17.10 3.57
CA PRO A 107 9.57 -18.22 3.07
C PRO A 107 8.23 -18.46 3.77
N HIS A 108 7.95 -17.71 4.83
CA HIS A 108 6.66 -17.69 5.53
C HIS A 108 5.63 -16.79 4.84
N LEU A 109 6.07 -15.91 3.94
CA LEU A 109 5.18 -15.04 3.19
C LEU A 109 4.73 -15.72 1.90
N VAL A 110 3.47 -15.51 1.58
CA VAL A 110 2.79 -16.13 0.43
C VAL A 110 2.20 -15.10 -0.53
N SER A 111 2.39 -13.81 -0.26
CA SER A 111 1.99 -12.72 -1.16
C SER A 111 2.72 -11.41 -0.78
N PRO A 112 2.63 -10.35 -1.58
CA PRO A 112 3.21 -9.05 -1.23
C PRO A 112 2.36 -8.25 -0.22
N GLY A 113 1.02 -8.41 -0.24
CA GLY A 113 0.08 -7.54 0.47
C GLY A 113 -0.44 -8.10 1.79
N TYR A 114 -1.53 -7.53 2.32
CA TYR A 114 -2.11 -7.99 3.59
C TYR A 114 -2.62 -9.44 3.55
N PHE A 115 -2.89 -9.99 2.36
CA PHE A 115 -3.27 -11.39 2.20
C PHE A 115 -2.06 -12.32 2.18
N GLY A 116 -1.36 -12.43 3.31
CA GLY A 116 -0.22 -13.35 3.46
C GLY A 116 1.18 -12.79 3.18
N GLY A 117 1.28 -11.49 2.96
CA GLY A 117 2.54 -10.76 2.95
C GLY A 117 2.92 -10.17 4.30
N TYR A 118 3.99 -9.38 4.29
CA TYR A 118 4.58 -8.86 5.52
C TYR A 118 3.69 -7.77 6.13
N ALA A 119 2.77 -8.16 7.01
CA ALA A 119 1.77 -7.27 7.57
C ALA A 119 2.36 -6.36 8.68
N CYS A 120 2.37 -5.05 8.43
CA CYS A 120 2.83 -4.03 9.38
C CYS A 120 1.98 -3.89 10.67
N MET A 121 0.90 -4.66 10.82
CA MET A 121 -0.09 -4.51 11.90
C MET A 121 0.11 -5.50 13.07
N GLY A 122 1.09 -6.40 12.99
CA GLY A 122 1.31 -7.48 13.96
C GLY A 122 2.30 -7.19 15.10
N GLY A 123 2.93 -6.00 15.16
CA GLY A 123 4.08 -5.78 16.05
C GLY A 123 5.27 -6.66 15.62
N SER A 124 6.09 -7.10 16.58
CA SER A 124 7.11 -8.16 16.36
C SER A 124 6.51 -9.58 16.43
N ASN A 125 5.20 -9.70 16.60
CA ASN A 125 4.51 -10.99 16.65
C ASN A 125 3.36 -11.10 15.62
N PRO A 126 3.65 -10.91 14.31
CA PRO A 126 2.62 -10.98 13.28
C PRO A 126 2.09 -12.40 13.12
N GLU A 127 0.82 -12.49 12.71
CA GLU A 127 0.19 -13.74 12.27
C GLU A 127 0.56 -14.00 10.82
N VAL A 128 0.83 -15.26 10.51
CA VAL A 128 1.20 -15.75 9.18
C VAL A 128 0.03 -16.52 8.56
N LEU A 129 -0.35 -16.15 7.34
CA LEU A 129 -1.33 -16.91 6.55
C LEU A 129 -0.72 -18.25 6.14
N ALA A 130 -1.48 -19.34 6.30
CA ALA A 130 -1.06 -20.66 5.87
C ALA A 130 -0.81 -20.69 4.36
N LYS A 131 0.16 -21.51 3.94
CA LYS A 131 0.36 -21.83 2.53
C LYS A 131 -0.90 -22.45 1.95
N LYS A 132 -1.07 -22.39 0.63
CA LYS A 132 -2.15 -23.12 -0.02
C LYS A 132 -1.96 -24.61 0.18
N VAL A 133 -0.74 -25.13 0.05
CA VAL A 133 -0.43 -26.55 0.27
C VAL A 133 0.39 -26.72 1.54
N ASN A 134 -0.14 -27.46 2.52
CA ASN A 134 0.55 -27.79 3.77
C ASN A 134 0.60 -29.31 3.93
N ALA A 135 1.74 -29.84 4.38
CA ALA A 135 1.93 -31.29 4.51
C ALA A 135 1.21 -31.88 5.73
N SER A 136 0.94 -31.08 6.76
CA SER A 136 0.32 -31.52 8.01
C SER A 136 -0.34 -30.36 8.76
N ALA A 137 -1.16 -30.70 9.78
CA ALA A 137 -1.69 -29.73 10.73
C ALA A 137 -0.58 -28.96 11.51
N ASP A 138 0.59 -29.57 11.72
CA ASP A 138 1.71 -28.89 12.36
C ASP A 138 2.42 -27.91 11.41
N ASP A 139 2.37 -28.13 10.10
CA ASP A 139 2.93 -27.22 9.08
C ASP A 139 2.01 -26.05 8.74
N PHE A 140 0.72 -26.22 8.99
CA PHE A 140 -0.27 -25.16 8.84
C PHE A 140 0.11 -23.94 9.72
N ALA A 141 0.14 -22.74 9.13
CA ALA A 141 0.58 -21.54 9.84
C ALA A 141 -0.47 -21.03 10.86
N ASP A 142 -0.52 -19.71 11.11
CA ASP A 142 -1.37 -19.17 12.19
C ASP A 142 -2.86 -19.18 11.85
N LYS A 143 -3.21 -18.97 10.58
CA LYS A 143 -4.60 -18.88 10.09
C LYS A 143 -4.70 -19.33 8.65
N GLY A 144 -5.85 -19.89 8.29
CA GLY A 144 -6.25 -19.99 6.88
C GLY A 144 -7.01 -18.75 6.44
N SER A 145 -7.51 -18.76 5.21
CA SER A 145 -8.20 -17.63 4.59
C SER A 145 -9.39 -17.15 5.43
N ALA A 146 -10.26 -18.05 5.91
CA ALA A 146 -11.40 -17.70 6.77
C ALA A 146 -10.98 -16.97 8.06
N GLY A 147 -9.98 -17.51 8.77
CA GLY A 147 -9.45 -16.86 9.97
C GLY A 147 -8.84 -15.48 9.68
N LEU A 148 -8.20 -15.31 8.51
CA LEU A 148 -7.68 -14.03 8.08
C LEU A 148 -8.81 -13.05 7.72
N VAL A 149 -9.91 -13.49 7.12
CA VAL A 149 -11.11 -12.67 6.86
C VAL A 149 -11.61 -12.07 8.17
N ALA A 150 -11.83 -12.92 9.19
CA ALA A 150 -12.28 -12.47 10.51
C ALA A 150 -11.29 -11.48 11.17
N ARG A 151 -9.99 -11.67 10.94
CA ARG A 151 -8.95 -10.77 11.44
C ARG A 151 -9.01 -9.40 10.78
N CYS A 152 -9.12 -9.35 9.46
CA CYS A 152 -8.91 -8.15 8.66
C CYS A 152 -10.19 -7.36 8.32
N ILE A 153 -11.38 -7.91 8.57
CA ILE A 153 -12.66 -7.29 8.20
C ILE A 153 -12.87 -5.84 8.69
N SER A 154 -12.24 -5.47 9.80
CA SER A 154 -12.32 -4.10 10.33
C SER A 154 -11.67 -3.03 9.44
N CYS A 155 -10.86 -3.46 8.47
CA CYS A 155 -10.07 -2.59 7.59
C CYS A 155 -10.21 -2.99 6.11
N HIS A 156 -11.21 -3.81 5.75
CA HIS A 156 -11.40 -4.32 4.39
C HIS A 156 -12.89 -4.28 4.00
N SER A 157 -13.18 -3.91 2.75
CA SER A 157 -14.54 -3.75 2.23
C SER A 157 -15.24 -5.06 1.87
N GLY A 158 -14.49 -6.13 1.64
CA GLY A 158 -15.01 -7.40 1.13
C GLY A 158 -14.46 -7.70 -0.26
N GLY A 159 -15.06 -8.63 -1.00
CA GLY A 159 -14.59 -9.01 -2.32
C GLY A 159 -13.15 -9.56 -2.33
N GLY A 160 -12.56 -9.70 -3.52
CA GLY A 160 -11.19 -10.16 -3.70
C GLY A 160 -10.91 -11.44 -2.88
N TRP A 161 -9.96 -11.38 -1.96
CA TRP A 161 -9.56 -12.52 -1.12
C TRP A 161 -10.55 -12.94 -0.04
N MET A 162 -11.56 -12.11 0.25
CA MET A 162 -12.67 -12.49 1.14
C MET A 162 -13.79 -13.24 0.41
N GLU A 163 -13.71 -13.30 -0.91
CA GLU A 163 -14.69 -13.97 -1.78
C GLU A 163 -14.10 -15.16 -2.55
N LYS A 164 -12.83 -15.02 -2.97
CA LYS A 164 -12.16 -15.98 -3.85
C LYS A 164 -10.89 -16.52 -3.22
N ASP A 165 -10.63 -17.80 -3.50
CA ASP A 165 -9.40 -18.47 -3.14
C ASP A 165 -8.19 -17.96 -3.96
N ARG A 166 -7.01 -18.50 -3.66
CA ARG A 166 -5.79 -18.09 -4.37
C ARG A 166 -5.79 -18.40 -5.86
N ASN A 167 -6.64 -19.32 -6.33
CA ASN A 167 -6.82 -19.67 -7.74
C ASN A 167 -7.92 -18.82 -8.41
N GLY A 168 -8.63 -17.97 -7.66
CA GLY A 168 -9.71 -17.15 -8.19
C GLY A 168 -11.09 -17.82 -8.18
N ASN A 169 -11.21 -19.01 -7.60
CA ASN A 169 -12.51 -19.68 -7.44
C ASN A 169 -13.24 -19.11 -6.22
N ARG A 170 -14.57 -18.99 -6.29
CA ARG A 170 -15.37 -18.67 -5.11
C ARG A 170 -15.29 -19.79 -4.09
N TYR A 171 -15.05 -19.44 -2.82
CA TYR A 171 -14.81 -20.45 -1.78
C TYR A 171 -16.01 -21.39 -1.56
N ASP A 172 -17.24 -20.87 -1.64
CA ASP A 172 -18.47 -21.61 -1.38
C ASP A 172 -19.03 -22.37 -2.60
N GLU A 173 -18.49 -22.10 -3.79
CA GLU A 173 -18.81 -22.80 -5.05
C GLU A 173 -17.84 -23.94 -5.36
N THR A 174 -16.67 -23.95 -4.72
CA THR A 174 -15.64 -24.97 -4.96
C THR A 174 -16.06 -26.33 -4.41
N ASP A 175 -15.84 -27.38 -5.21
CA ASP A 175 -16.05 -28.76 -4.77
C ASP A 175 -15.01 -29.15 -3.72
N VAL A 176 -15.45 -29.21 -2.47
CA VAL A 176 -14.63 -29.56 -1.30
C VAL A 176 -14.04 -30.97 -1.34
N SER A 177 -14.53 -31.85 -2.23
CA SER A 177 -13.93 -33.18 -2.45
C SER A 177 -12.61 -33.11 -3.23
N MET A 178 -12.41 -32.03 -4.00
CA MET A 178 -11.20 -31.76 -4.77
C MET A 178 -10.16 -30.95 -3.99
N VAL A 179 -10.51 -30.50 -2.78
CA VAL A 179 -9.64 -29.71 -1.91
C VAL A 179 -8.71 -30.64 -1.12
N ALA A 180 -7.41 -30.40 -1.23
CA ALA A 180 -6.39 -31.13 -0.50
C ALA A 180 -6.54 -30.92 1.02
N GLU A 181 -6.15 -31.93 1.80
CA GLU A 181 -6.10 -31.81 3.26
C GLU A 181 -5.14 -30.69 3.67
N PHE A 182 -5.53 -29.91 4.69
CA PHE A 182 -4.79 -28.73 5.16
C PHE A 182 -4.58 -27.63 4.11
N ASP A 183 -5.42 -27.53 3.07
CA ASP A 183 -5.36 -26.40 2.15
C ASP A 183 -5.62 -25.08 2.90
N GLY A 184 -4.69 -24.11 2.81
CA GLY A 184 -4.77 -22.84 3.53
C GLY A 184 -5.97 -21.95 3.21
N ASP A 185 -6.64 -22.20 2.07
CA ASP A 185 -7.84 -21.50 1.65
C ASP A 185 -9.12 -22.12 2.26
N TYR A 186 -9.08 -23.41 2.60
CA TYR A 186 -10.26 -24.19 3.00
C TYR A 186 -10.15 -24.82 4.40
N PHE A 187 -9.01 -24.72 5.05
CA PHE A 187 -8.81 -25.08 6.45
C PHE A 187 -8.51 -23.84 7.27
N ASN A 188 -8.81 -23.89 8.56
CA ASN A 188 -8.48 -22.81 9.48
C ASN A 188 -8.00 -23.36 10.83
N ARG A 189 -7.10 -22.60 11.46
CA ARG A 189 -6.59 -22.88 12.81
C ARG A 189 -7.42 -22.13 13.85
N GLY A 190 -7.71 -22.81 14.95
CA GLY A 190 -8.47 -22.25 16.08
C GLY A 190 -9.98 -22.29 15.88
N THR A 191 -10.46 -23.09 14.93
CA THR A 191 -11.88 -23.38 14.73
C THR A 191 -12.08 -24.87 14.45
N ASP A 192 -13.25 -25.41 14.80
CA ASP A 192 -13.65 -26.77 14.46
C ASP A 192 -14.30 -26.86 13.06
N ALA A 193 -14.74 -28.06 12.67
CA ALA A 193 -15.36 -28.31 11.38
C ALA A 193 -16.77 -27.70 11.22
N ASN A 194 -17.38 -27.20 12.30
CA ASN A 194 -18.67 -26.53 12.31
C ASN A 194 -18.51 -24.99 12.38
N ASN A 195 -17.30 -24.50 12.07
CA ASN A 195 -16.89 -23.11 12.17
C ASN A 195 -17.00 -22.53 13.60
N GLN A 196 -16.95 -23.35 14.66
CA GLN A 196 -16.98 -22.86 16.04
C GLN A 196 -15.57 -22.58 16.56
N PRO A 197 -15.37 -21.62 17.48
CA PRO A 197 -14.07 -21.38 18.11
C PRO A 197 -13.54 -22.65 18.79
N ALA A 198 -12.28 -22.97 18.54
CA ALA A 198 -11.60 -24.13 19.10
C ALA A 198 -10.18 -23.75 19.60
N ASP A 199 -9.49 -24.69 20.23
CA ASP A 199 -8.10 -24.47 20.63
C ASP A 199 -7.19 -24.21 19.41
N ASN A 200 -6.15 -23.39 19.58
CA ASN A 200 -5.22 -23.04 18.49
C ASN A 200 -4.43 -24.25 17.94
N ALA A 201 -4.38 -25.38 18.64
CA ALA A 201 -3.85 -26.62 18.08
C ALA A 201 -4.76 -27.24 17.01
N THR A 202 -6.06 -26.94 17.05
CA THR A 202 -7.07 -27.47 16.12
C THR A 202 -6.92 -26.83 14.75
N VAL A 203 -6.75 -27.65 13.73
CA VAL A 203 -6.84 -27.27 12.32
C VAL A 203 -7.96 -28.09 11.71
N ALA A 204 -9.03 -27.43 11.28
CA ALA A 204 -10.20 -28.08 10.71
C ALA A 204 -10.60 -27.43 9.39
N ARG A 205 -11.31 -28.19 8.56
CA ARG A 205 -11.90 -27.67 7.33
C ARG A 205 -12.95 -26.62 7.68
N TRP A 206 -12.89 -25.48 7.01
CA TRP A 206 -13.89 -24.42 7.10
C TRP A 206 -15.09 -24.74 6.20
N ASP A 207 -16.30 -24.61 6.73
CA ASP A 207 -17.52 -24.76 5.96
C ASP A 207 -17.91 -23.40 5.33
N TRP A 208 -17.44 -23.17 4.11
CA TRP A 208 -17.78 -21.98 3.33
C TRP A 208 -19.25 -21.95 2.89
N LYS A 209 -19.95 -23.10 2.81
CA LYS A 209 -21.38 -23.12 2.50
C LYS A 209 -22.20 -22.65 3.70
N LYS A 210 -21.74 -22.95 4.92
CA LYS A 210 -22.33 -22.43 6.16
C LYS A 210 -22.06 -20.93 6.34
N SER A 211 -20.80 -20.48 6.26
CA SER A 211 -20.49 -19.04 6.46
C SER A 211 -20.94 -18.17 5.28
N GLY A 212 -20.95 -18.74 4.07
CA GLY A 212 -20.88 -18.01 2.81
C GLY A 212 -19.55 -17.25 2.65
N VAL A 213 -19.45 -16.53 1.54
CA VAL A 213 -18.35 -15.61 1.22
C VAL A 213 -18.71 -14.16 1.55
N LEU A 214 -17.71 -13.29 1.65
CA LEU A 214 -17.93 -11.87 1.90
C LEU A 214 -17.72 -11.07 0.60
N GLU A 215 -18.82 -10.84 -0.11
CA GLU A 215 -18.87 -9.96 -1.29
C GLU A 215 -18.47 -8.51 -0.95
N ALA A 216 -18.13 -7.71 -1.95
CA ALA A 216 -17.72 -6.33 -1.77
C ALA A 216 -18.87 -5.45 -1.24
N ASP A 217 -18.70 -4.93 -0.03
CA ASP A 217 -19.60 -3.94 0.56
C ASP A 217 -19.35 -2.56 -0.10
N CYS A 218 -20.06 -2.31 -1.19
CA CYS A 218 -19.93 -1.09 -2.01
C CYS A 218 -20.24 0.18 -1.20
N PHE A 219 -21.12 0.07 -0.20
CA PHE A 219 -21.56 1.20 0.62
C PHE A 219 -20.49 1.67 1.62
N ILE A 220 -19.46 0.86 1.91
CA ILE A 220 -18.30 1.36 2.65
C ILE A 220 -17.62 2.51 1.91
N CYS A 221 -17.69 2.54 0.58
CA CYS A 221 -17.17 3.62 -0.26
C CYS A 221 -18.26 4.61 -0.68
N HIS A 222 -19.48 4.13 -0.92
CA HIS A 222 -20.54 4.94 -1.54
C HIS A 222 -21.60 5.48 -0.56
N ALA A 223 -21.61 5.10 0.71
CA ALA A 223 -22.49 5.72 1.70
C ALA A 223 -21.84 6.95 2.35
N ASP A 224 -22.63 8.00 2.59
CA ASP A 224 -22.21 9.11 3.44
C ASP A 224 -22.32 8.71 4.92
N PHE A 225 -21.17 8.47 5.55
CA PHE A 225 -21.12 8.06 6.95
C PHE A 225 -21.70 9.10 7.93
N THR A 226 -21.76 10.37 7.53
CA THR A 226 -22.36 11.44 8.35
C THR A 226 -23.88 11.39 8.36
N GLN A 227 -24.49 10.69 7.39
CA GLN A 227 -25.94 10.55 7.25
C GLN A 227 -26.47 9.21 7.78
N LEU A 228 -25.60 8.33 8.29
CA LEU A 228 -26.04 7.09 8.92
C LEU A 228 -26.91 7.38 10.15
N THR A 229 -28.02 6.65 10.28
CA THR A 229 -29.01 6.86 11.33
C THR A 229 -29.40 5.53 12.01
N LYS A 230 -30.05 5.61 13.17
CA LYS A 230 -30.59 4.45 13.89
C LYS A 230 -32.10 4.53 13.87
N THR A 231 -32.73 3.67 13.07
CA THR A 231 -34.20 3.59 12.96
C THR A 231 -34.82 2.59 13.94
N ASP A 232 -34.06 1.59 14.40
CA ASP A 232 -34.53 0.65 15.43
C ASP A 232 -34.58 1.32 16.81
N PRO A 233 -35.77 1.40 17.46
CA PRO A 233 -35.89 1.88 18.83
C PRO A 233 -35.00 1.12 19.84
N GLN A 234 -34.70 -0.16 19.61
CA GLN A 234 -33.81 -0.97 20.46
C GLN A 234 -32.34 -0.52 20.39
N LEU A 235 -31.95 0.16 19.32
CA LEU A 235 -30.59 0.72 19.16
C LEU A 235 -30.56 2.23 19.42
N ASN A 236 -31.68 2.92 19.22
CA ASN A 236 -31.82 4.36 19.40
C ASN A 236 -32.17 4.74 20.84
N ILE A 237 -31.32 4.33 21.78
CA ILE A 237 -31.46 4.60 23.22
C ILE A 237 -30.56 5.78 23.60
N GLU A 238 -31.01 6.62 24.53
CA GLU A 238 -30.23 7.78 25.01
C GLU A 238 -28.83 7.36 25.50
N GLY A 239 -27.79 8.08 25.06
CA GLY A 239 -26.40 7.83 25.44
C GLY A 239 -25.70 6.67 24.72
N SER A 240 -26.38 5.97 23.81
CA SER A 240 -25.78 4.95 22.93
C SER A 240 -24.81 5.56 21.90
N ALA A 241 -23.93 4.73 21.34
CA ALA A 241 -22.93 5.15 20.35
C ALA A 241 -23.56 5.57 19.00
N SER A 242 -22.75 6.11 18.11
CA SER A 242 -23.20 6.58 16.79
C SER A 242 -23.71 5.43 15.90
N ALA A 243 -24.53 5.73 14.89
CA ALA A 243 -24.96 4.75 13.89
C ALA A 243 -23.76 4.10 13.18
N TYR A 244 -22.73 4.90 12.88
CA TYR A 244 -21.46 4.43 12.33
C TYR A 244 -20.76 3.39 13.23
N ASP A 245 -20.70 3.62 14.54
CA ASP A 245 -20.08 2.67 15.48
C ASP A 245 -20.91 1.39 15.61
N HIS A 246 -22.25 1.50 15.60
CA HIS A 246 -23.15 0.33 15.61
C HIS A 246 -23.01 -0.50 14.33
N PHE A 247 -22.98 0.14 13.15
CA PHE A 247 -22.68 -0.52 11.88
C PHE A 247 -21.38 -1.31 11.95
N ARG A 248 -20.31 -0.66 12.43
CA ARG A 248 -19.00 -1.30 12.55
C ARG A 248 -19.02 -2.50 13.47
N GLU A 249 -19.69 -2.40 14.62
CA GLU A 249 -19.78 -3.51 15.57
C GLU A 249 -20.60 -4.67 15.01
N LEU A 250 -21.74 -4.39 14.38
CA LEU A 250 -22.58 -5.39 13.71
C LEU A 250 -21.78 -6.14 12.64
N ARG A 251 -21.20 -5.40 11.68
CA ARG A 251 -20.43 -6.00 10.57
C ARG A 251 -19.21 -6.76 11.06
N ARG A 252 -18.40 -6.12 11.91
CA ARG A 252 -17.09 -6.66 12.31
C ARG A 252 -17.21 -7.76 13.34
N THR A 253 -17.95 -7.53 14.41
CA THR A 253 -17.95 -8.39 15.59
C THR A 253 -19.06 -9.42 15.50
N GLN A 254 -20.30 -8.97 15.44
CA GLN A 254 -21.48 -9.82 15.53
C GLN A 254 -21.58 -10.77 14.32
N LEU A 255 -21.46 -10.23 13.11
CA LEU A 255 -21.56 -11.05 11.90
C LEU A 255 -20.26 -11.80 11.61
N VAL A 256 -19.10 -11.14 11.65
CA VAL A 256 -17.88 -11.76 11.10
C VAL A 256 -16.97 -12.43 12.15
N ARG A 257 -16.61 -11.76 13.25
CA ARG A 257 -15.62 -12.32 14.20
C ARG A 257 -16.17 -13.35 15.17
N GLU A 258 -17.41 -13.16 15.61
CA GLU A 258 -18.04 -14.01 16.62
C GLU A 258 -19.13 -14.89 16.00
N GLY A 259 -19.90 -14.38 15.04
CA GLY A 259 -20.96 -15.15 14.37
C GLY A 259 -20.53 -15.96 13.14
N PHE A 260 -19.42 -15.60 12.48
CA PHE A 260 -18.96 -16.23 11.23
C PHE A 260 -19.99 -16.26 10.07
N PHE A 261 -20.92 -15.30 10.08
CA PHE A 261 -21.95 -14.99 9.08
C PHE A 261 -21.39 -14.04 8.02
N TYR A 262 -20.48 -14.55 7.17
CA TYR A 262 -19.75 -13.72 6.20
C TYR A 262 -20.65 -13.17 5.09
N ARG A 263 -21.63 -13.96 4.64
CA ARG A 263 -22.57 -13.55 3.59
C ARG A 263 -23.46 -12.39 4.02
N GLU A 264 -23.84 -12.38 5.28
CA GLU A 264 -24.73 -11.40 5.87
C GLU A 264 -24.02 -10.06 6.13
N ALA A 265 -22.68 -10.05 6.17
CA ALA A 265 -21.88 -8.88 6.56
C ALA A 265 -22.05 -7.68 5.62
N ALA A 266 -22.24 -7.90 4.31
CA ALA A 266 -22.47 -6.81 3.35
C ALA A 266 -23.79 -6.07 3.64
N SER A 267 -24.80 -6.76 4.19
CA SER A 267 -26.13 -6.23 4.57
C SER A 267 -26.10 -5.33 5.80
N ALA A 268 -25.03 -5.37 6.60
CA ALA A 268 -24.95 -4.65 7.87
C ALA A 268 -25.17 -3.13 7.75
N ILE A 269 -24.60 -2.49 6.73
CA ILE A 269 -24.72 -1.04 6.56
C ILE A 269 -26.14 -0.60 6.18
N LEU A 270 -26.92 -1.47 5.54
CA LEU A 270 -28.28 -1.16 5.10
C LEU A 270 -29.27 -0.97 6.26
N GLU A 271 -28.93 -1.48 7.45
CA GLU A 271 -29.68 -1.18 8.67
C GLU A 271 -29.55 0.28 9.10
N PHE A 272 -28.41 0.90 8.82
CA PHE A 272 -28.07 2.25 9.27
C PHE A 272 -28.09 3.28 8.13
N LEU A 273 -28.17 2.84 6.88
CA LEU A 273 -28.24 3.71 5.72
C LEU A 273 -29.56 4.48 5.72
N ASN A 274 -29.49 5.81 5.88
CA ASN A 274 -30.66 6.67 5.80
C ASN A 274 -30.99 6.94 4.33
N LEU A 275 -32.20 6.61 3.92
CA LEU A 275 -32.64 6.83 2.55
C LEU A 275 -33.26 8.22 2.32
N ARG A 276 -33.42 9.02 3.38
CA ARG A 276 -33.89 10.41 3.27
C ARG A 276 -32.93 11.25 2.42
N HIS A 277 -33.47 12.02 1.47
CA HIS A 277 -32.71 12.94 0.62
C HIS A 277 -33.55 14.16 0.22
N ASP A 278 -32.92 15.34 0.14
CA ASP A 278 -33.65 16.60 -0.10
C ASP A 278 -34.21 16.72 -1.53
N ASP A 279 -33.52 16.15 -2.52
CA ASP A 279 -33.97 16.13 -3.93
C ASP A 279 -35.06 15.09 -4.22
N CYS A 280 -35.65 14.51 -3.18
CA CYS A 280 -36.64 13.46 -3.37
C CYS A 280 -37.98 14.01 -3.83
N ALA A 281 -38.53 13.45 -4.91
CA ALA A 281 -39.90 13.76 -5.31
C ALA A 281 -40.89 13.21 -4.27
N THR A 282 -41.98 13.95 -4.03
CA THR A 282 -43.06 13.51 -3.15
C THR A 282 -43.68 12.20 -3.66
N GLY A 283 -43.82 11.21 -2.78
CA GLY A 283 -44.42 9.90 -3.12
C GLY A 283 -43.46 8.85 -3.67
N VAL A 284 -42.15 9.11 -3.69
CA VAL A 284 -41.14 8.07 -3.94
C VAL A 284 -40.98 7.21 -2.69
N ALA A 285 -41.33 5.93 -2.81
CA ALA A 285 -41.14 4.97 -1.73
C ALA A 285 -39.65 4.81 -1.39
N GLY A 286 -39.35 4.64 -0.10
CA GLY A 286 -37.99 4.56 0.39
C GLY A 286 -37.19 5.83 0.36
N CYS A 287 -37.71 6.98 -0.03
CA CYS A 287 -36.99 8.25 0.01
C CYS A 287 -37.87 9.27 0.75
N ALA A 288 -38.21 8.88 1.99
CA ALA A 288 -39.26 9.49 2.79
C ALA A 288 -38.86 10.86 3.37
N ALA A 289 -39.87 11.65 3.77
CA ALA A 289 -39.69 12.89 4.55
C ALA A 289 -39.17 12.64 5.98
N SER A 290 -39.10 11.37 6.41
CA SER A 290 -38.59 10.92 7.69
C SER A 290 -37.45 9.93 7.49
N ASP A 291 -36.60 9.79 8.51
CA ASP A 291 -35.50 8.82 8.49
C ASP A 291 -36.03 7.39 8.27
N MET A 292 -35.38 6.66 7.36
CA MET A 292 -35.79 5.32 6.97
C MET A 292 -34.55 4.51 6.56
N SER A 293 -34.50 3.24 6.98
CA SER A 293 -33.51 2.26 6.54
C SER A 293 -34.16 1.10 5.79
N LEU A 294 -33.31 0.29 5.15
CA LEU A 294 -33.73 -0.81 4.25
C LEU A 294 -34.12 -2.08 5.00
N LEU A 295 -33.46 -2.35 6.13
CA LEU A 295 -33.65 -3.58 6.90
C LEU A 295 -33.34 -3.38 8.39
N ASN A 296 -33.63 -4.40 9.17
CA ASN A 296 -33.19 -4.53 10.56
C ASN A 296 -32.77 -5.99 10.82
N PHE A 297 -31.69 -6.20 11.58
CA PHE A 297 -31.33 -7.52 12.07
C PHE A 297 -32.05 -7.85 13.38
N ALA A 298 -32.87 -8.90 13.38
CA ALA A 298 -33.60 -9.28 14.58
C ALA A 298 -32.61 -9.64 15.71
N ARG A 299 -32.93 -9.17 16.92
CA ARG A 299 -32.02 -9.21 18.07
C ARG A 299 -32.77 -9.41 19.37
N ASP A 300 -32.10 -10.03 20.33
CA ASP A 300 -32.55 -10.10 21.71
C ASP A 300 -31.71 -9.13 22.57
N THR A 301 -32.36 -8.07 23.05
CA THR A 301 -31.78 -7.12 24.00
C THR A 301 -32.15 -7.41 25.45
N ALA A 302 -33.08 -8.34 25.70
CA ALA A 302 -33.54 -8.71 27.05
C ALA A 302 -32.57 -9.68 27.75
N ALA A 303 -31.74 -10.41 27.00
CA ALA A 303 -30.76 -11.36 27.52
C ALA A 303 -29.52 -10.72 28.21
N SER A 304 -29.30 -9.40 28.13
CA SER A 304 -28.16 -8.73 28.76
C SER A 304 -28.58 -7.60 29.72
N ASN A 305 -28.39 -7.81 31.03
CA ASN A 305 -28.57 -6.82 32.10
C ASN A 305 -27.55 -5.65 32.07
N ALA A 306 -26.92 -5.35 30.94
CA ALA A 306 -25.86 -4.34 30.85
C ALA A 306 -26.40 -3.06 30.21
N PRO A 307 -26.15 -1.87 30.79
CA PRO A 307 -26.44 -0.62 30.10
C PRO A 307 -25.65 -0.59 28.79
N HIS A 308 -26.32 -0.26 27.67
CA HIS A 308 -25.66 0.03 26.40
C HIS A 308 -24.53 1.03 26.66
N SER A 309 -23.30 0.54 26.72
CA SER A 309 -22.17 1.41 27.05
C SER A 309 -21.95 2.37 25.88
N ARG A 310 -21.39 3.54 26.16
CA ARG A 310 -20.98 4.53 25.15
C ARG A 310 -20.04 4.00 24.06
N THR A 311 -19.55 2.75 24.15
CA THR A 311 -18.49 2.23 23.28
C THR A 311 -18.80 0.92 22.56
N LYS A 312 -19.80 0.13 22.98
CA LYS A 312 -20.21 -1.12 22.32
C LYS A 312 -21.67 -1.47 22.63
N PRO A 313 -22.54 -1.64 21.62
CA PRO A 313 -23.85 -2.23 21.85
C PRO A 313 -23.70 -3.70 22.28
N GLN A 314 -24.45 -4.13 23.29
CA GLN A 314 -24.52 -5.53 23.73
C GLN A 314 -25.89 -6.08 23.37
N TYR A 315 -25.93 -7.02 22.42
CA TYR A 315 -27.11 -7.79 22.03
C TYR A 315 -26.65 -9.09 21.37
N ALA A 316 -27.54 -10.09 21.33
CA ALA A 316 -27.37 -11.28 20.51
C ALA A 316 -28.29 -11.19 19.29
N LEU A 317 -27.81 -11.61 18.12
CA LEU A 317 -28.65 -11.75 16.93
C LEU A 317 -29.57 -12.96 17.09
N LEU A 318 -30.84 -12.79 16.72
CA LEU A 318 -31.77 -13.92 16.63
C LEU A 318 -31.48 -14.69 15.34
N LEU A 319 -31.40 -16.01 15.48
CA LEU A 319 -31.15 -16.91 14.36
C LEU A 319 -32.44 -17.57 13.89
N ASP A 320 -32.56 -17.84 12.60
CA ASP A 320 -33.65 -18.61 12.01
C ASP A 320 -33.46 -20.13 12.20
N ALA A 321 -34.36 -20.92 11.62
CA ALA A 321 -34.30 -22.38 11.67
C ALA A 321 -33.07 -22.97 10.95
N ALA A 322 -32.39 -22.20 10.09
CA ALA A 322 -31.17 -22.57 9.39
C ALA A 322 -29.90 -22.06 10.11
N GLU A 323 -30.03 -21.60 11.36
CA GLU A 323 -28.96 -21.00 12.16
C GLU A 323 -28.37 -19.73 11.51
N LYS A 324 -29.16 -18.97 10.75
CA LYS A 324 -28.74 -17.71 10.11
C LYS A 324 -29.37 -16.48 10.79
N PRO A 325 -28.68 -15.33 10.83
CA PRO A 325 -29.27 -14.09 11.35
C PRO A 325 -30.58 -13.76 10.65
N GLN A 326 -31.64 -13.52 11.42
CA GLN A 326 -32.94 -13.11 10.89
C GLN A 326 -32.88 -11.66 10.42
N ILE A 327 -33.19 -11.43 9.15
CA ILE A 327 -33.23 -10.11 8.51
C ILE A 327 -34.67 -9.72 8.24
N ASN A 328 -35.09 -8.57 8.78
CA ASN A 328 -36.40 -7.99 8.55
C ASN A 328 -36.27 -6.84 7.54
N TRP A 329 -36.54 -7.11 6.27
CA TRP A 329 -36.58 -6.09 5.23
C TRP A 329 -37.77 -5.14 5.42
N ASN A 330 -37.56 -3.85 5.15
CA ASN A 330 -38.59 -2.82 5.23
C ASN A 330 -39.30 -2.66 3.87
N PRO A 331 -40.53 -3.14 3.68
CA PRO A 331 -41.21 -3.05 2.38
C PRO A 331 -41.54 -1.61 1.97
N GLN A 332 -41.64 -0.68 2.92
CA GLN A 332 -41.89 0.74 2.63
C GLN A 332 -40.68 1.43 1.99
N ALA A 333 -39.51 0.80 2.05
CA ALA A 333 -38.30 1.27 1.38
C ALA A 333 -38.32 1.02 -0.13
N PHE A 334 -39.29 0.26 -0.64
CA PHE A 334 -39.37 -0.15 -2.04
C PHE A 334 -40.62 0.43 -2.70
N ASP A 335 -40.48 0.81 -3.98
CA ASP A 335 -41.60 1.26 -4.80
C ASP A 335 -42.52 0.10 -5.20
N ASN A 336 -43.59 0.42 -5.91
CA ASN A 336 -44.57 -0.57 -6.37
C ASN A 336 -44.02 -1.57 -7.39
N LYS A 337 -42.78 -1.40 -7.85
CA LYS A 337 -42.04 -2.33 -8.71
C LYS A 337 -40.97 -3.09 -7.93
N GLY A 338 -40.94 -2.98 -6.59
CA GLY A 338 -39.92 -3.58 -5.74
C GLY A 338 -38.55 -2.94 -5.91
N LYS A 339 -38.45 -1.66 -6.27
CA LYS A 339 -37.16 -0.98 -6.44
C LYS A 339 -36.94 0.08 -5.39
N VAL A 340 -35.68 0.31 -5.02
CA VAL A 340 -35.29 1.35 -4.06
C VAL A 340 -34.37 2.38 -4.70
N GLN A 341 -34.55 3.65 -4.33
CA GLN A 341 -33.60 4.72 -4.61
C GLN A 341 -32.71 4.94 -3.38
N ILE A 342 -31.40 5.00 -3.60
CA ILE A 342 -30.44 5.05 -2.51
C ILE A 342 -29.56 6.30 -2.67
N PRO A 343 -29.43 7.16 -1.64
CA PRO A 343 -28.45 8.24 -1.64
C PRO A 343 -27.02 7.66 -1.64
N MET A 344 -26.23 8.03 -2.64
CA MET A 344 -24.86 7.53 -2.81
C MET A 344 -23.88 8.65 -3.11
N LEU A 345 -22.70 8.58 -2.51
CA LEU A 345 -21.54 9.37 -2.89
C LEU A 345 -21.00 8.88 -4.23
N ARG A 346 -20.62 9.82 -5.11
CA ARG A 346 -19.93 9.48 -6.37
C ARG A 346 -18.51 9.00 -6.12
N PHE A 347 -17.87 9.53 -5.08
CA PHE A 347 -16.53 9.19 -4.64
C PHE A 347 -16.52 9.07 -3.11
N PRO A 348 -15.71 8.16 -2.53
CA PRO A 348 -15.67 7.99 -1.09
C PRO A 348 -15.28 9.28 -0.36
N GLY A 349 -16.03 9.63 0.67
CA GLY A 349 -15.72 10.75 1.55
C GLY A 349 -14.47 10.48 2.40
N ASN A 350 -14.01 11.52 3.10
CA ASN A 350 -12.84 11.38 4.00
C ASN A 350 -13.07 10.30 5.06
N ASP A 351 -14.25 10.22 5.66
CA ASP A 351 -14.53 9.24 6.71
C ASP A 351 -14.61 7.79 6.18
N ASN A 352 -15.03 7.59 4.93
CA ASN A 352 -14.97 6.30 4.25
C ASN A 352 -13.53 5.78 4.18
N CYS A 353 -12.61 6.59 3.65
CA CYS A 353 -11.17 6.25 3.62
C CYS A 353 -10.63 6.03 5.04
N MET A 354 -11.02 6.89 5.98
CA MET A 354 -10.49 6.87 7.33
C MET A 354 -11.01 5.74 8.21
N MET A 355 -12.04 5.01 7.80
CA MET A 355 -12.44 3.75 8.43
C MET A 355 -11.28 2.74 8.47
N CYS A 356 -10.50 2.65 7.39
CA CYS A 356 -9.38 1.71 7.23
C CYS A 356 -8.02 2.36 7.48
N HIS A 357 -7.89 3.66 7.18
CA HIS A 357 -6.64 4.41 7.36
C HIS A 357 -6.47 5.01 8.76
N ARG A 358 -7.40 4.80 9.70
CA ARG A 358 -7.20 5.05 11.15
C ARG A 358 -6.76 3.76 11.86
N THR A 359 -5.74 3.86 12.71
CA THR A 359 -5.42 2.81 13.71
C THR A 359 -6.00 3.20 15.06
N SER A 360 -5.93 2.30 16.05
CA SER A 360 -6.42 2.50 17.42
C SER A 360 -5.90 3.75 18.11
N ASN A 361 -4.88 4.43 17.56
CA ASN A 361 -4.30 5.57 18.23
C ASN A 361 -3.64 6.63 17.30
N SER A 362 -3.77 6.51 15.98
CA SER A 362 -3.31 7.53 15.03
C SER A 362 -3.86 7.24 13.63
N ARG A 363 -4.00 8.30 12.86
CA ARG A 363 -4.16 8.23 11.41
C ARG A 363 -2.87 7.62 10.81
N ARG A 364 -2.99 6.71 9.85
CA ARG A 364 -1.82 6.12 9.17
C ARG A 364 -1.31 7.12 8.13
N GLY A 365 -0.18 7.77 8.36
CA GLY A 365 0.48 8.61 7.33
C GLY A 365 -0.25 9.89 6.88
N PHE A 366 -1.46 10.15 7.40
CA PHE A 366 -2.27 11.33 7.08
C PHE A 366 -2.53 12.12 8.35
N TYR A 367 -2.22 13.41 8.38
CA TYR A 367 -2.73 14.26 9.45
C TYR A 367 -3.80 15.23 8.94
N GLY A 368 -3.88 15.56 7.64
CA GLY A 368 -4.37 16.86 7.15
C GLY A 368 -5.67 16.92 6.37
N PHE A 369 -6.61 15.99 6.56
CA PHE A 369 -7.96 16.12 5.97
C PHE A 369 -9.07 15.89 7.02
N GLY A 370 -10.19 16.60 6.91
CA GLY A 370 -11.29 16.61 7.89
C GLY A 370 -11.32 17.86 8.80
N GLU A 371 -12.30 17.96 9.70
CA GLU A 371 -12.57 19.18 10.50
C GLU A 371 -11.37 19.65 11.33
N GLY A 372 -10.63 18.73 11.95
CA GLY A 372 -9.41 19.02 12.74
C GLY A 372 -8.20 19.54 11.94
N ALA A 373 -8.32 19.68 10.61
CA ALA A 373 -7.33 20.29 9.72
C ALA A 373 -7.61 21.74 9.36
N ALA A 374 -8.64 22.35 9.93
CA ALA A 374 -8.79 23.80 9.88
C ALA A 374 -7.74 24.46 10.80
N ALA A 375 -7.17 25.58 10.35
CA ALA A 375 -6.32 26.41 11.19
C ALA A 375 -7.16 27.02 12.31
N VAL A 376 -6.75 26.85 13.56
CA VAL A 376 -7.41 27.47 14.72
C VAL A 376 -6.54 28.63 15.19
N SER A 377 -7.15 29.79 15.42
CA SER A 377 -6.48 30.92 16.05
C SER A 377 -6.61 30.81 17.55
N ASP A 378 -5.51 31.01 18.26
CA ASP A 378 -5.53 31.27 19.70
C ASP A 378 -6.42 32.50 19.95
N GLU A 379 -7.46 32.32 20.77
CA GLU A 379 -8.52 33.31 20.98
C GLU A 379 -8.02 34.56 21.73
N VAL A 380 -6.86 34.48 22.39
CA VAL A 380 -6.29 35.56 23.21
C VAL A 380 -5.28 36.38 22.41
N THR A 381 -4.45 35.72 21.61
CA THR A 381 -3.32 36.33 20.90
C THR A 381 -3.64 36.59 19.42
N GLY A 382 -4.67 35.96 18.85
CA GLY A 382 -4.98 36.03 17.42
C GLY A 382 -3.96 35.30 16.54
N ILE A 383 -3.04 34.52 17.14
CA ILE A 383 -2.01 33.78 16.45
C ILE A 383 -2.56 32.40 16.11
N ILE A 384 -2.38 31.95 14.88
CA ILE A 384 -2.75 30.59 14.46
C ILE A 384 -1.90 29.58 15.25
N GLU A 385 -2.54 28.58 15.86
CA GLU A 385 -1.85 27.47 16.53
C GLU A 385 -0.81 26.85 15.58
N GLU A 386 0.39 26.52 16.05
CA GLU A 386 1.46 26.04 15.15
C GLU A 386 1.34 24.55 14.77
N ASP A 387 0.45 23.81 15.45
CA ASP A 387 0.35 22.33 15.39
C ASP A 387 -1.10 21.85 15.19
N TYR A 388 -1.90 22.58 14.43
CA TYR A 388 -3.12 22.02 13.82
C TYR A 388 -2.71 21.04 12.70
N GLN A 389 -3.65 20.23 12.22
CA GLN A 389 -3.40 19.32 11.09
C GLN A 389 -3.18 20.15 9.80
N ASP A 390 -1.94 20.57 9.59
CA ASP A 390 -1.47 21.72 8.82
C ASP A 390 -1.28 21.44 7.32
N ASP A 391 -2.35 21.10 6.59
CA ASP A 391 -2.30 21.02 5.13
C ASP A 391 -2.66 22.35 4.46
N VAL A 392 -1.67 22.98 3.83
CA VAL A 392 -1.84 24.26 3.11
C VAL A 392 -2.76 24.19 1.89
N HIS A 393 -3.07 22.99 1.40
CA HIS A 393 -3.92 22.81 0.22
C HIS A 393 -5.41 22.80 0.57
N LYS A 394 -5.78 22.50 1.83
CA LYS A 394 -7.19 22.43 2.23
C LYS A 394 -7.91 23.75 1.94
N GLY A 395 -9.05 23.68 1.26
CA GLY A 395 -9.84 24.85 0.87
C GLY A 395 -9.32 25.65 -0.32
N LYS A 396 -8.16 25.28 -0.89
CA LYS A 396 -7.65 25.88 -2.13
C LYS A 396 -8.37 25.30 -3.35
N ILE A 397 -8.43 26.07 -4.44
CA ILE A 397 -9.06 25.63 -5.69
C ILE A 397 -7.98 25.10 -6.63
N TRP A 398 -8.20 23.91 -7.17
CA TRP A 398 -7.43 23.37 -8.29
C TRP A 398 -8.28 23.37 -9.55
N ARG A 399 -7.68 23.75 -10.69
CA ARG A 399 -8.29 23.68 -12.02
C ARG A 399 -7.63 22.57 -12.81
N ALA A 400 -8.43 21.59 -13.24
CA ALA A 400 -7.95 20.51 -14.08
C ALA A 400 -7.86 20.92 -15.55
N GLU A 401 -7.13 20.13 -16.34
CA GLU A 401 -6.83 20.37 -17.76
C GLU A 401 -8.08 20.50 -18.64
N ASN A 402 -9.17 19.83 -18.25
CA ASN A 402 -10.46 19.90 -18.94
C ASN A 402 -11.27 21.18 -18.63
N GLY A 403 -10.72 22.06 -17.79
CA GLY A 403 -11.26 23.35 -17.37
C GLY A 403 -12.06 23.35 -16.08
N GLU A 404 -12.29 22.18 -15.48
CA GLU A 404 -13.08 22.02 -14.26
C GLU A 404 -12.31 22.44 -13.00
N SER A 405 -12.95 23.21 -12.13
CA SER A 405 -12.36 23.72 -10.90
C SER A 405 -13.08 23.18 -9.67
N ARG A 406 -12.33 22.71 -8.66
CA ARG A 406 -12.89 22.25 -7.38
C ARG A 406 -12.01 22.68 -6.21
N ARG A 407 -12.62 22.84 -5.04
CA ARG A 407 -11.87 23.00 -3.79
C ARG A 407 -11.26 21.67 -3.38
N ILE A 408 -10.04 21.71 -2.88
CA ILE A 408 -9.36 20.56 -2.27
C ILE A 408 -9.91 20.41 -0.85
N GLU A 409 -10.98 19.64 -0.70
CA GLU A 409 -11.64 19.37 0.59
C GLU A 409 -11.46 17.93 1.08
N ASN A 410 -11.19 17.01 0.16
CA ASN A 410 -11.08 15.59 0.45
C ASN A 410 -9.99 14.90 -0.36
N CYS A 411 -9.74 13.64 -0.02
CA CYS A 411 -8.72 12.80 -0.65
C CYS A 411 -8.89 12.67 -2.17
N ASN A 412 -10.12 12.77 -2.69
CA ASN A 412 -10.42 12.52 -4.10
C ASN A 412 -9.78 13.53 -5.06
N ALA A 413 -9.47 14.74 -4.57
CA ALA A 413 -8.75 15.74 -5.35
C ALA A 413 -7.42 15.20 -5.89
N CYS A 414 -6.74 14.34 -5.12
CA CYS A 414 -5.45 13.76 -5.48
C CYS A 414 -5.51 12.27 -5.80
N HIS A 415 -6.41 11.52 -5.16
CA HIS A 415 -6.43 10.06 -5.19
C HIS A 415 -7.49 9.45 -6.10
N SER A 416 -8.38 10.23 -6.72
CA SER A 416 -9.50 9.67 -7.50
C SER A 416 -9.41 10.01 -8.98
N ARG A 417 -9.48 8.96 -9.81
CA ARG A 417 -9.65 9.08 -11.25
C ARG A 417 -10.98 9.78 -11.51
N HIS A 418 -11.02 10.71 -12.47
CA HIS A 418 -12.24 11.39 -12.88
C HIS A 418 -12.94 12.25 -11.81
N TYR A 419 -12.31 12.53 -10.66
CA TYR A 419 -12.88 13.47 -9.69
C TYR A 419 -13.17 14.83 -10.34
N PHE A 420 -12.32 15.22 -11.30
CA PHE A 420 -12.45 16.44 -12.08
C PHE A 420 -13.24 16.31 -13.39
N LYS A 421 -13.98 15.22 -13.64
CA LYS A 421 -14.82 15.11 -14.85
C LYS A 421 -15.91 16.19 -14.88
N ARG A 422 -16.44 16.53 -16.05
CA ARG A 422 -17.53 17.51 -16.12
C ARG A 422 -18.79 16.91 -15.50
N PRO A 423 -19.63 17.68 -14.80
CA PRO A 423 -20.80 17.13 -14.09
C PRO A 423 -21.79 16.38 -14.99
N PHE A 424 -21.85 16.73 -16.27
CA PHE A 424 -22.71 16.13 -17.28
C PHE A 424 -22.04 15.00 -18.09
N ASP A 425 -20.77 14.69 -17.82
CA ASP A 425 -20.11 13.53 -18.43
C ASP A 425 -20.72 12.25 -17.84
N ASN A 426 -20.97 11.27 -18.72
CA ASN A 426 -21.51 9.97 -18.33
C ASN A 426 -20.69 9.35 -17.17
N VAL A 427 -21.37 8.60 -16.30
CA VAL A 427 -20.70 7.78 -15.30
C VAL A 427 -20.16 6.55 -16.02
N ASP A 428 -18.84 6.34 -15.90
CA ASP A 428 -18.24 5.09 -16.33
C ASP A 428 -18.63 4.00 -15.33
N LEU A 429 -19.58 3.18 -15.75
CA LEU A 429 -20.14 2.09 -14.96
C LEU A 429 -19.14 0.93 -14.78
N SER A 430 -18.12 0.88 -15.62
CA SER A 430 -17.01 -0.08 -15.59
C SER A 430 -15.70 0.59 -15.19
N ALA A 431 -15.78 1.72 -14.49
CA ALA A 431 -14.60 2.46 -14.06
C ALA A 431 -13.65 1.54 -13.29
N ASN A 432 -12.36 1.63 -13.61
CA ASN A 432 -11.34 0.93 -12.86
C ASN A 432 -11.34 1.42 -11.40
N HIS A 433 -11.67 0.53 -10.45
CA HIS A 433 -11.78 0.84 -9.02
C HIS A 433 -10.42 0.89 -8.29
N ASN A 434 -9.32 0.92 -9.03
CA ASN A 434 -8.03 1.30 -8.47
C ASN A 434 -8.00 2.80 -8.17
N ILE A 435 -8.16 3.13 -6.88
CA ILE A 435 -7.78 4.43 -6.32
C ILE A 435 -6.35 4.75 -6.78
N LEU A 436 -6.11 5.99 -7.20
CA LEU A 436 -4.81 6.41 -7.69
C LEU A 436 -3.75 6.15 -6.61
N LYS A 437 -2.88 5.22 -6.94
CA LYS A 437 -1.78 4.78 -6.10
C LYS A 437 -0.53 5.53 -6.56
N GLY A 438 0.17 6.14 -5.62
CA GLY A 438 1.58 6.47 -5.85
C GLY A 438 2.42 5.21 -5.77
N ASN A 439 3.72 5.37 -5.53
CA ASN A 439 4.59 4.25 -5.23
C ASN A 439 4.51 3.92 -3.73
N SER A 440 4.10 2.71 -3.35
CA SER A 440 3.73 2.39 -1.96
C SER A 440 4.67 1.41 -1.31
N ASP A 441 5.05 1.67 -0.05
CA ASP A 441 5.88 0.80 0.80
C ASP A 441 5.23 -0.51 1.25
N MET A 442 4.13 -0.93 0.60
CA MET A 442 3.48 -2.21 0.84
C MET A 442 3.81 -3.24 -0.23
N ASP A 443 4.57 -2.87 -1.28
CA ASP A 443 5.00 -3.73 -2.40
C ASP A 443 3.86 -4.53 -3.08
N VAL A 444 2.61 -4.07 -2.95
CA VAL A 444 1.40 -4.69 -3.51
C VAL A 444 0.98 -3.97 -4.77
N ARG A 445 0.69 -4.71 -5.85
CA ARG A 445 0.31 -4.16 -7.15
C ARG A 445 1.24 -3.04 -7.61
N ASN A 446 2.55 -3.34 -7.59
CA ASN A 446 3.57 -2.38 -8.03
C ASN A 446 3.45 -2.06 -9.53
N ASP A 447 2.77 -2.92 -10.31
CA ASP A 447 2.35 -2.64 -11.68
C ASP A 447 1.44 -1.39 -11.80
N LEU A 448 0.79 -0.98 -10.71
CA LEU A 448 -0.03 0.22 -10.64
C LEU A 448 0.72 1.46 -10.11
N ASP A 449 1.97 1.32 -9.67
CA ASP A 449 2.75 2.45 -9.15
C ASP A 449 2.91 3.51 -10.24
N TYR A 450 2.43 4.72 -9.93
CA TYR A 450 2.46 5.85 -10.85
C TYR A 450 1.60 5.68 -12.12
N ALA A 451 0.69 4.68 -12.18
CA ALA A 451 0.03 4.29 -13.44
C ALA A 451 -1.51 4.31 -13.42
N PRO A 452 -2.13 5.48 -13.68
CA PRO A 452 -1.70 6.83 -13.36
C PRO A 452 -1.49 7.05 -11.86
N ASN A 453 -0.61 8.00 -11.57
CA ASN A 453 -0.23 8.42 -10.24
C ASN A 453 -1.34 9.20 -9.54
N ALA A 454 -1.34 9.18 -8.20
CA ALA A 454 -2.00 10.23 -7.43
C ALA A 454 -1.35 11.58 -7.79
N ARG A 455 -2.10 12.69 -7.77
CA ARG A 455 -1.55 14.01 -8.11
C ARG A 455 -0.33 14.31 -7.22
N SER A 456 0.85 14.39 -7.84
CA SER A 456 2.11 14.65 -7.18
C SER A 456 2.36 16.15 -7.02
N CYS A 457 3.31 16.52 -6.14
CA CYS A 457 3.76 17.89 -6.01
C CYS A 457 4.28 18.41 -7.36
N GLU A 458 5.10 17.60 -8.03
CA GLU A 458 5.67 17.89 -9.34
C GLU A 458 4.58 18.07 -10.40
N TYR A 459 3.57 17.20 -10.46
CA TYR A 459 2.48 17.37 -11.40
C TYR A 459 1.76 18.72 -11.23
N CYS A 460 1.26 19.03 -10.02
CA CYS A 460 0.47 20.27 -9.83
C CYS A 460 1.30 21.55 -9.94
N HIS A 461 2.58 21.52 -9.59
CA HIS A 461 3.42 22.71 -9.48
C HIS A 461 4.42 22.89 -10.64
N ASN A 462 4.66 21.87 -11.47
CA ASN A 462 5.59 21.92 -12.60
C ASN A 462 4.99 21.41 -13.92
N ASP A 463 4.37 20.22 -13.90
CA ASP A 463 4.14 19.46 -15.15
C ASP A 463 2.73 19.63 -15.72
N ALA A 464 1.75 20.05 -14.90
CA ALA A 464 0.40 20.31 -15.36
C ALA A 464 0.39 21.44 -16.42
N PRO A 465 -0.53 21.40 -17.41
CA PRO A 465 -0.67 22.46 -18.41
C PRO A 465 -0.83 23.88 -17.83
N GLU A 466 -1.47 23.98 -16.67
CA GLU A 466 -1.61 25.22 -15.89
C GLU A 466 -1.05 24.99 -14.48
N PRO A 467 0.28 25.06 -14.28
CA PRO A 467 0.89 24.77 -12.99
C PRO A 467 0.59 25.89 -11.99
N VAL A 468 0.24 25.52 -10.76
CA VAL A 468 -0.09 26.49 -9.70
C VAL A 468 1.16 26.80 -8.91
N ILE A 469 1.75 27.99 -9.09
CA ILE A 469 2.91 28.41 -8.31
C ILE A 469 2.45 29.45 -7.29
N PRO A 470 2.46 29.16 -5.96
CA PRO A 470 1.88 30.06 -4.96
C PRO A 470 2.48 31.47 -4.91
N SER A 471 3.69 31.64 -5.45
CA SER A 471 4.41 32.93 -5.52
C SER A 471 4.26 33.65 -6.85
N ALA A 472 3.45 33.13 -7.78
CA ALA A 472 3.19 33.67 -9.12
C ALA A 472 4.42 33.82 -10.03
N GLN A 473 5.51 33.11 -9.72
CA GLN A 473 6.69 33.02 -10.60
C GLN A 473 6.47 31.99 -11.70
N ASP A 474 7.23 32.07 -12.80
CA ASP A 474 7.04 31.19 -13.97
C ASP A 474 7.42 29.72 -13.74
N SER A 475 8.19 29.41 -12.69
CA SER A 475 8.59 28.05 -12.37
C SER A 475 8.92 27.89 -10.89
N MET A 476 8.85 26.65 -10.38
CA MET A 476 9.28 26.36 -9.01
C MET A 476 10.76 26.68 -8.78
N LEU A 477 11.60 26.57 -9.81
CA LEU A 477 13.01 27.00 -9.75
C LEU A 477 13.12 28.50 -9.48
N LYS A 478 12.41 29.34 -10.25
CA LYS A 478 12.41 30.80 -10.05
C LYS A 478 11.78 31.18 -8.70
N ALA A 479 10.68 30.53 -8.32
CA ALA A 479 10.02 30.72 -7.03
C ALA A 479 10.96 30.50 -5.84
N HIS A 480 11.67 29.37 -5.82
CA HIS A 480 12.62 29.06 -4.75
C HIS A 480 13.84 29.97 -4.78
N LEU A 481 14.38 30.24 -5.97
CA LEU A 481 15.53 31.13 -6.16
C LEU A 481 15.27 32.52 -5.57
N GLU A 482 14.16 33.15 -5.94
CA GLU A 482 13.79 34.48 -5.42
C GLU A 482 13.54 34.45 -3.92
N ARG A 483 12.86 33.42 -3.42
CA ARG A 483 12.58 33.30 -1.98
C ARG A 483 13.86 33.14 -1.15
N TRP A 484 14.80 32.34 -1.61
CA TRP A 484 16.08 32.13 -0.93
C TRP A 484 17.02 33.34 -1.03
N LYS A 485 16.92 34.15 -2.10
CA LYS A 485 17.56 35.47 -2.15
C LYS A 485 16.97 36.41 -1.10
N HIS A 486 15.64 36.52 -1.06
CA HIS A 486 14.94 37.42 -0.14
C HIS A 486 15.13 37.06 1.34
N SER A 487 15.24 35.76 1.68
CA SER A 487 15.52 35.35 3.05
C SER A 487 16.99 35.57 3.46
N GLY A 488 17.87 35.98 2.53
CA GLY A 488 19.28 36.20 2.78
C GLY A 488 20.12 34.93 2.93
N VAL A 489 19.53 33.74 2.77
CA VAL A 489 20.28 32.45 2.88
C VAL A 489 21.25 32.23 1.72
N MET A 490 21.09 33.00 0.64
CA MET A 490 22.00 33.03 -0.51
C MET A 490 23.14 34.05 -0.39
N ALA A 491 23.26 34.76 0.74
CA ALA A 491 24.39 35.66 0.97
C ALA A 491 25.73 34.91 0.90
N GLY A 492 26.72 35.53 0.24
CA GLY A 492 28.08 34.96 0.09
C GLY A 492 28.28 34.07 -1.14
N TYR A 493 27.21 33.69 -1.87
CA TYR A 493 27.35 32.93 -3.12
C TYR A 493 27.53 33.83 -4.35
N PRO A 494 28.34 33.43 -5.36
CA PRO A 494 28.41 34.15 -6.62
C PRO A 494 27.10 33.99 -7.41
N GLN A 495 26.70 35.03 -8.16
CA GLN A 495 25.46 35.04 -8.94
C GLN A 495 25.37 33.84 -9.91
N SER A 496 26.49 33.42 -10.48
CA SER A 496 26.59 32.27 -11.39
C SER A 496 26.33 30.90 -10.73
N ALA A 497 26.24 30.84 -9.40
CA ALA A 497 25.97 29.61 -8.65
C ALA A 497 24.54 29.50 -8.12
N LEU A 498 23.81 30.60 -7.98
CA LEU A 498 22.50 30.61 -7.30
C LEU A 498 21.49 29.66 -7.95
N GLU A 499 21.31 29.76 -9.26
CA GLU A 499 20.38 28.89 -9.99
C GLU A 499 20.81 27.42 -9.92
N ARG A 500 22.10 27.14 -10.05
CA ARG A 500 22.65 25.78 -9.95
C ARG A 500 22.36 25.17 -8.58
N ILE A 501 22.55 25.92 -7.49
CA ILE A 501 22.28 25.46 -6.13
C ILE A 501 20.79 25.12 -5.97
N THR A 502 19.90 26.01 -6.41
CA THR A 502 18.44 25.76 -6.36
C THR A 502 18.03 24.56 -7.18
N ARG A 503 18.56 24.43 -8.40
CA ARG A 503 18.26 23.29 -9.27
C ARG A 503 18.71 21.97 -8.66
N THR A 504 19.93 21.88 -8.14
CA THR A 504 20.43 20.66 -7.48
C THR A 504 19.53 20.20 -6.33
N HIS A 505 18.95 21.12 -5.56
CA HIS A 505 18.02 20.74 -4.49
C HIS A 505 16.70 20.19 -5.05
N LEU A 506 16.12 20.80 -6.08
CA LEU A 506 14.89 20.29 -6.70
C LEU A 506 15.08 18.94 -7.40
N ASP A 507 16.30 18.68 -7.88
CA ASP A 507 16.67 17.43 -8.56
C ASP A 507 16.87 16.27 -7.57
N VAL A 508 17.46 16.53 -6.39
CA VAL A 508 17.91 15.48 -5.45
C VAL A 508 17.06 15.40 -4.18
N VAL A 509 16.47 16.49 -3.72
CA VAL A 509 15.69 16.57 -2.48
C VAL A 509 14.21 16.67 -2.83
N SER A 510 13.38 15.78 -2.27
CA SER A 510 11.95 15.81 -2.53
C SER A 510 11.30 17.05 -1.88
N CYS A 511 10.21 17.56 -2.47
CA CYS A 511 9.48 18.70 -1.88
C CYS A 511 9.06 18.42 -0.43
N GLN A 512 8.68 17.16 -0.16
CA GLN A 512 8.29 16.67 1.16
C GLN A 512 9.41 16.83 2.19
N ALA A 513 10.67 16.57 1.83
CA ALA A 513 11.80 16.66 2.77
C ALA A 513 11.97 18.08 3.33
N CYS A 514 11.66 19.11 2.54
CA CYS A 514 11.75 20.50 2.98
C CYS A 514 10.45 21.02 3.62
N HIS A 515 9.29 20.55 3.15
CA HIS A 515 8.00 21.13 3.53
C HIS A 515 7.20 20.30 4.54
N ILE A 516 7.62 19.08 4.87
CA ILE A 516 6.95 18.20 5.84
C ILE A 516 7.92 17.93 7.00
N ASN A 517 8.11 18.94 7.86
CA ASN A 517 8.99 18.91 9.03
C ASN A 517 8.20 19.16 10.33
N GLY A 518 8.87 18.98 11.48
CA GLY A 518 8.36 19.37 12.80
C GLY A 518 7.01 18.79 13.20
N LYS A 519 6.68 17.60 12.69
CA LYS A 519 5.39 16.91 12.91
C LYS A 519 5.34 16.26 14.28
N LYS A 520 4.12 16.11 14.83
CA LYS A 520 3.88 15.40 16.08
C LYS A 520 2.92 14.22 15.90
N SER A 521 3.12 13.18 16.70
CA SER A 521 2.22 12.04 16.84
C SER A 521 1.78 11.95 18.30
N ARG A 522 0.48 12.18 18.56
CA ARG A 522 -0.10 12.24 19.92
C ARG A 522 0.62 13.26 20.82
N GLY A 523 0.86 14.46 20.28
CA GLY A 523 1.56 15.53 20.99
C GLY A 523 3.08 15.33 21.15
N ARG A 524 3.64 14.19 20.72
CA ARG A 524 5.09 13.92 20.77
C ARG A 524 5.75 14.22 19.42
N PRO A 525 6.88 14.94 19.38
CA PRO A 525 7.63 15.14 18.14
C PRO A 525 7.95 13.82 17.44
N ILE A 526 7.77 13.80 16.13
CA ILE A 526 8.25 12.73 15.25
C ILE A 526 9.68 13.10 14.88
N ASN A 527 10.62 12.16 15.05
CA ASN A 527 11.95 12.26 14.47
C ASN A 527 11.95 11.55 13.10
N PRO A 528 11.81 12.27 11.97
CA PRO A 528 11.83 11.65 10.65
C PRO A 528 13.25 11.23 10.26
N LEU A 529 13.34 10.09 9.58
CA LEU A 529 14.53 9.65 8.87
C LEU A 529 14.38 9.98 7.38
N TYR A 530 15.47 9.87 6.61
CA TYR A 530 15.48 10.18 5.18
C TYR A 530 16.20 9.08 4.39
N ARG A 531 15.66 8.73 3.23
CA ARG A 531 16.24 7.73 2.32
C ARG A 531 16.15 8.18 0.87
N TYR A 532 16.94 7.57 -0.01
CA TYR A 532 16.67 7.64 -1.45
C TYR A 532 15.51 6.72 -1.83
N ARG A 533 14.65 7.22 -2.71
CA ARG A 533 13.58 6.45 -3.33
C ARG A 533 13.40 6.91 -4.77
N GLN A 534 12.98 6.00 -5.63
CA GLN A 534 12.62 6.32 -7.00
C GLN A 534 11.39 7.24 -7.04
N ALA A 535 11.51 8.36 -7.75
CA ALA A 535 10.43 9.28 -8.08
C ALA A 535 9.71 8.82 -9.35
N GLU A 536 8.62 9.51 -9.69
CA GLU A 536 7.79 9.22 -10.88
C GLU A 536 8.58 9.22 -12.20
N ASN A 537 9.56 10.12 -12.34
CA ASN A 537 10.43 10.19 -13.51
C ASN A 537 11.62 9.20 -13.48
N GLY A 538 11.63 8.27 -12.53
CA GLY A 538 12.68 7.27 -12.36
C GLY A 538 13.96 7.76 -11.67
N SER A 539 14.09 9.05 -11.36
CA SER A 539 15.24 9.58 -10.61
C SER A 539 15.17 9.22 -9.12
N LEU A 540 16.32 9.15 -8.45
CA LEU A 540 16.37 8.96 -7.00
C LEU A 540 16.29 10.31 -6.29
N LYS A 541 15.31 10.47 -5.40
CA LYS A 541 15.17 11.64 -4.54
C LYS A 541 15.21 11.26 -3.06
N ILE A 542 15.75 12.15 -2.23
CA ILE A 542 15.75 12.05 -0.78
C ILE A 542 14.34 12.36 -0.27
N ILE A 543 13.69 11.40 0.40
CA ILE A 543 12.32 11.51 0.91
C ILE A 543 12.26 11.24 2.42
N PRO A 544 11.47 12.01 3.20
CA PRO A 544 11.26 11.74 4.62
C PRO A 544 10.37 10.51 4.83
N TYR A 545 10.72 9.70 5.82
CA TYR A 545 9.93 8.57 6.25
C TYR A 545 10.04 8.33 7.76
N ASN A 546 9.12 7.54 8.30
CA ASN A 546 9.18 7.10 9.70
C ASN A 546 9.02 5.56 9.77
N PRO A 547 10.11 4.80 9.92
CA PRO A 547 10.04 3.35 9.90
C PRO A 547 9.41 2.78 11.16
N ARG A 548 8.82 1.59 11.01
CA ARG A 548 8.49 0.69 12.12
C ARG A 548 9.53 -0.43 12.18
N THR A 549 10.40 -0.36 13.18
CA THR A 549 11.34 -1.41 13.55
C THR A 549 10.61 -2.58 14.20
N ARG A 550 11.02 -3.80 13.86
CA ARG A 550 10.41 -5.06 14.32
C ARG A 550 11.45 -6.14 14.40
N TYR A 551 11.10 -7.25 15.02
CA TYR A 551 11.88 -8.47 14.88
C TYR A 551 11.00 -9.68 14.55
N TYR A 552 11.64 -10.71 14.02
CA TYR A 552 11.08 -12.05 13.88
C TYR A 552 12.15 -13.08 14.24
N TRP A 553 11.76 -14.32 14.47
CA TRP A 553 12.70 -15.42 14.73
C TRP A 553 12.77 -16.32 13.51
N LYS A 554 13.97 -16.71 13.11
CA LYS A 554 14.18 -17.68 12.05
C LYS A 554 15.22 -18.71 12.45
N ASP A 555 15.20 -19.85 11.79
CA ASP A 555 16.32 -20.76 11.74
C ASP A 555 17.37 -20.21 10.75
N ARG A 556 18.62 -20.03 11.19
CA ARG A 556 19.71 -19.53 10.35
C ARG A 556 19.97 -20.45 9.16
N ASN A 557 19.98 -21.76 9.40
CA ASN A 557 20.49 -22.75 8.45
C ASN A 557 19.47 -23.09 7.36
N SER A 558 18.18 -23.13 7.68
CA SER A 558 17.09 -23.39 6.73
C SER A 558 16.38 -22.14 6.24
N GLY A 559 16.61 -20.97 6.86
CA GLY A 559 15.88 -19.73 6.59
C GLY A 559 14.43 -19.74 7.07
N ARG A 560 13.97 -20.82 7.71
CA ARG A 560 12.58 -21.00 8.15
C ARG A 560 12.22 -20.00 9.25
N VAL A 561 11.18 -19.20 9.04
CA VAL A 561 10.67 -18.26 10.04
C VAL A 561 9.67 -18.95 10.97
N LEU A 562 9.80 -18.71 12.28
CA LEU A 562 8.86 -19.19 13.29
C LEU A 562 7.61 -18.31 13.31
N ASN A 563 6.44 -18.90 13.03
CA ASN A 563 5.17 -18.18 13.08
C ASN A 563 4.74 -17.91 14.54
N LYS A 564 3.63 -17.18 14.74
CA LYS A 564 3.20 -16.80 16.10
C LYS A 564 2.81 -18.01 16.95
N THR A 565 2.10 -18.99 16.37
CA THR A 565 1.66 -20.21 17.05
C THR A 565 2.86 -21.00 17.53
N GLU A 566 3.87 -21.18 16.68
CA GLU A 566 5.12 -21.85 17.02
C GLU A 566 5.87 -21.13 18.12
N ARG A 567 6.02 -19.80 18.00
CA ARG A 567 6.70 -19.02 19.04
C ARG A 567 5.99 -19.12 20.38
N ASN A 568 4.66 -19.12 20.40
CA ASN A 568 3.91 -19.20 21.64
C ASN A 568 3.94 -20.61 22.28
N ARG A 569 4.30 -21.68 21.55
CA ARG A 569 4.38 -23.05 22.10
C ARG A 569 5.46 -23.21 23.19
N VAL A 570 6.46 -22.33 23.23
CA VAL A 570 7.52 -22.37 24.25
C VAL A 570 7.22 -21.48 25.46
N PHE A 571 6.00 -20.94 25.57
CA PHE A 571 5.62 -20.10 26.69
C PHE A 571 4.39 -20.64 27.43
N LYS A 572 4.38 -20.50 28.76
CA LYS A 572 3.23 -20.80 29.61
C LYS A 572 3.01 -19.66 30.60
N VAL A 573 1.77 -19.28 30.86
CA VAL A 573 1.45 -18.38 31.96
C VAL A 573 1.43 -19.17 33.26
N VAL A 574 2.20 -18.69 34.24
CA VAL A 574 2.19 -19.23 35.60
C VAL A 574 1.56 -18.19 36.51
N GLU A 575 0.46 -18.58 37.14
CA GLU A 575 -0.25 -17.76 38.11
C GLU A 575 0.43 -17.90 39.48
N GLY A 576 0.58 -16.77 40.18
CA GLY A 576 1.28 -16.72 41.46
C GLY A 576 0.69 -15.66 42.38
N MET A 577 0.94 -15.79 43.68
CA MET A 577 0.45 -14.86 44.70
C MET A 577 1.00 -13.44 44.53
N ASP A 578 2.20 -13.30 43.96
CA ASP A 578 2.88 -12.02 43.72
C ASP A 578 2.68 -11.48 42.29
N GLY A 579 1.73 -12.06 41.54
CA GLY A 579 1.42 -11.72 40.15
C GLY A 579 1.83 -12.80 39.15
N ASN A 580 1.24 -12.73 37.96
CA ASN A 580 1.49 -13.69 36.90
C ASN A 580 2.82 -13.43 36.21
N TYR A 581 3.52 -14.50 35.81
CA TYR A 581 4.69 -14.42 34.94
C TYR A 581 4.56 -15.39 33.77
N GLY A 582 5.39 -15.19 32.74
CA GLY A 582 5.55 -16.13 31.64
C GLY A 582 6.74 -17.04 31.90
N ALA A 583 6.54 -18.36 31.91
CA ALA A 583 7.61 -19.34 31.89
C ALA A 583 8.00 -19.64 30.44
N ILE A 584 9.29 -19.55 30.11
CA ILE A 584 9.86 -20.18 28.92
C ILE A 584 10.01 -21.65 29.25
N VAL A 585 9.44 -22.54 28.44
CA VAL A 585 9.41 -23.98 28.70
C VAL A 585 10.09 -24.77 27.60
N ASP A 586 10.71 -25.89 27.98
CA ASP A 586 11.17 -26.90 27.04
C ASP A 586 9.94 -27.54 26.35
N PRO A 587 9.84 -27.50 25.01
CA PRO A 587 8.65 -27.94 24.30
C PRO A 587 8.39 -29.46 24.35
N LEU A 588 9.35 -30.26 24.84
CA LEU A 588 9.21 -31.71 24.97
C LEU A 588 8.86 -32.13 26.40
N SER A 589 9.60 -31.62 27.38
CA SER A 589 9.47 -32.00 28.80
C SER A 589 8.51 -31.09 29.58
N GLY A 590 8.22 -29.89 29.08
CA GLY A 590 7.46 -28.87 29.79
C GLY A 590 8.22 -28.21 30.95
N ALA A 591 9.51 -28.51 31.13
CA ALA A 591 10.35 -27.93 32.18
C ALA A 591 10.52 -26.42 31.98
N GLU A 592 10.40 -25.65 33.06
CA GLU A 592 10.68 -24.21 33.05
C GLU A 592 12.18 -23.97 32.90
N LEU A 593 12.55 -23.20 31.87
CA LEU A 593 13.93 -22.87 31.52
C LEU A 593 14.33 -21.45 31.96
N ALA A 594 13.38 -20.51 31.91
CA ALA A 594 13.57 -19.10 32.26
C ALA A 594 12.21 -18.40 32.45
N ARG A 595 12.23 -17.14 32.93
CA ARG A 595 11.03 -16.33 33.16
C ARG A 595 11.03 -15.03 32.36
N VAL A 596 9.85 -14.61 31.93
CA VAL A 596 9.57 -13.34 31.27
C VAL A 596 8.35 -12.67 31.88
N SER A 597 8.20 -11.36 31.66
CA SER A 597 6.98 -10.65 32.05
C SER A 597 5.79 -11.13 31.22
N VAL A 598 4.58 -11.02 31.76
CA VAL A 598 3.35 -11.28 31.02
C VAL A 598 2.35 -10.15 31.25
N ARG A 599 1.56 -9.82 30.22
CA ARG A 599 0.44 -8.89 30.34
C ARG A 599 -0.75 -9.35 29.52
N GLN A 600 -1.96 -9.12 30.01
CA GLN A 600 -3.17 -9.36 29.23
C GLN A 600 -3.40 -8.19 28.26
N SER A 601 -3.63 -8.47 26.98
CA SER A 601 -3.92 -7.45 25.98
C SER A 601 -4.88 -7.98 24.93
N HIS A 602 -6.01 -7.29 24.76
CA HIS A 602 -7.05 -7.64 23.77
C HIS A 602 -7.47 -9.11 23.86
N GLY A 603 -7.76 -9.59 25.08
CA GLY A 603 -8.24 -10.97 25.32
C GLY A 603 -7.19 -12.08 25.22
N SER A 604 -5.89 -11.73 25.09
CA SER A 604 -4.80 -12.74 25.03
C SER A 604 -3.60 -12.32 25.86
N TRP A 605 -2.86 -13.30 26.39
CA TRP A 605 -1.60 -13.06 27.08
C TRP A 605 -0.50 -12.66 26.10
N ARG A 606 0.33 -11.69 26.51
CA ARG A 606 1.51 -11.22 25.79
C ARG A 606 2.73 -11.46 26.68
N PHE A 607 3.66 -12.24 26.19
CA PHE A 607 4.95 -12.50 26.82
C PHE A 607 5.91 -11.36 26.48
N GLY A 608 6.67 -10.90 27.48
CA GLY A 608 7.75 -9.93 27.31
C GLY A 608 9.04 -10.60 26.80
N GLU A 609 10.04 -9.77 26.55
CA GLU A 609 11.37 -10.24 26.14
C GLU A 609 12.15 -10.82 27.32
N PRO A 610 13.09 -11.75 27.08
CA PRO A 610 14.08 -12.16 28.06
C PRO A 610 14.87 -10.97 28.62
N GLN A 611 15.21 -10.99 29.92
CA GLN A 611 15.84 -9.86 30.61
C GLN A 611 17.35 -10.02 30.82
N SER A 612 17.90 -11.18 30.47
CA SER A 612 19.33 -11.49 30.58
C SER A 612 19.81 -12.31 29.39
N TYR A 613 21.13 -12.31 29.17
CA TYR A 613 21.76 -13.16 28.15
C TYR A 613 21.46 -14.66 28.36
N SER A 614 21.46 -15.14 29.61
CA SER A 614 21.12 -16.54 29.93
C SER A 614 19.66 -16.89 29.59
N ASP A 615 18.73 -15.96 29.77
CA ASP A 615 17.32 -16.18 29.41
C ASP A 615 17.13 -16.17 27.89
N PHE A 616 17.90 -15.36 27.15
CA PHE A 616 17.93 -15.43 25.69
C PHE A 616 18.45 -16.78 25.19
N LEU A 617 19.52 -17.32 25.79
CA LEU A 617 19.99 -18.67 25.49
C LEU A 617 18.95 -19.73 25.83
N ALA A 618 18.20 -19.57 26.93
CA ALA A 618 17.11 -20.47 27.28
C ALA A 618 15.99 -20.46 26.22
N LEU A 619 15.60 -19.27 25.75
CA LEU A 619 14.61 -19.12 24.69
C LEU A 619 15.10 -19.73 23.37
N LYS A 620 16.36 -19.45 22.99
CA LYS A 620 16.98 -20.07 21.81
C LYS A 620 16.94 -21.59 21.90
N ARG A 621 17.37 -22.19 23.01
CA ARG A 621 17.33 -23.64 23.20
C ARG A 621 15.92 -24.21 23.04
N ALA A 622 14.91 -23.52 23.56
CA ALA A 622 13.51 -23.93 23.39
C ALA A 622 13.08 -23.89 21.91
N TYR A 623 13.48 -22.85 21.16
CA TYR A 623 13.20 -22.77 19.72
C TYR A 623 14.00 -23.77 18.88
N ASP A 624 15.28 -23.98 19.16
CA ASP A 624 16.09 -25.02 18.50
C ASP A 624 15.44 -26.39 18.69
N LYS A 625 14.99 -26.69 19.91
CA LYS A 625 14.30 -27.95 20.21
C LYS A 625 12.97 -28.06 19.46
N LEU A 626 12.19 -26.98 19.39
CA LEU A 626 10.95 -26.94 18.62
C LEU A 626 11.20 -27.19 17.13
N LEU A 627 12.23 -26.56 16.54
CA LEU A 627 12.62 -26.75 15.15
C LEU A 627 13.11 -28.19 14.87
N GLN A 628 13.87 -28.79 15.80
CA GLN A 628 14.29 -30.18 15.73
C GLN A 628 13.11 -31.16 15.75
N LEU A 629 12.12 -30.91 16.62
CA LEU A 629 10.87 -31.70 16.64
C LEU A 629 10.10 -31.61 15.31
N LYS A 630 10.31 -30.53 14.55
CA LYS A 630 9.78 -30.32 13.20
C LYS A 630 10.73 -30.79 12.07
N GLY A 631 11.76 -31.55 12.40
CA GLY A 631 12.66 -32.18 11.43
C GLY A 631 13.84 -31.34 10.96
N VAL A 632 14.08 -30.15 11.53
CA VAL A 632 15.29 -29.36 11.24
C VAL A 632 16.49 -30.01 11.93
N LYS A 633 17.39 -30.64 11.16
CA LYS A 633 18.51 -31.44 11.70
C LYS A 633 19.50 -30.62 12.53
N ASN A 634 19.91 -29.46 12.02
CA ASN A 634 20.88 -28.56 12.64
C ASN A 634 20.20 -27.23 12.96
N ALA A 635 19.20 -27.25 13.84
CA ALA A 635 18.46 -26.04 14.18
C ALA A 635 19.37 -25.00 14.85
N ASP A 636 19.29 -23.77 14.37
CA ASP A 636 19.95 -22.58 14.92
C ASP A 636 19.00 -21.38 14.86
N ALA A 637 18.15 -21.25 15.87
CA ALA A 637 17.22 -20.15 16.02
C ALA A 637 17.95 -18.84 16.34
N VAL A 638 17.64 -17.81 15.55
CA VAL A 638 18.18 -16.45 15.67
C VAL A 638 17.05 -15.43 15.62
N LEU A 639 17.22 -14.33 16.34
CA LEU A 639 16.33 -13.18 16.30
C LEU A 639 16.85 -12.21 15.24
N VAL A 640 16.01 -11.83 14.29
CA VAL A 640 16.34 -10.86 13.24
C VAL A 640 15.61 -9.56 13.50
N TRP A 641 16.35 -8.49 13.80
CA TRP A 641 15.83 -7.12 13.84
C TRP A 641 15.82 -6.51 12.45
N THR A 642 14.68 -5.99 12.02
CA THR A 642 14.47 -5.50 10.66
C THR A 642 13.57 -4.26 10.62
N GLU A 643 13.51 -3.64 9.46
CA GLU A 643 12.52 -2.63 9.09
C GLU A 643 11.59 -3.20 8.01
N SER A 644 10.30 -3.17 8.29
CA SER A 644 9.32 -3.91 7.48
C SER A 644 8.44 -3.02 6.61
N ASN A 645 8.19 -1.81 7.09
CA ASN A 645 7.29 -0.89 6.47
C ASN A 645 7.79 0.52 6.80
N GLU A 646 8.06 1.23 5.72
CA GLU A 646 8.53 2.58 5.73
C GLU A 646 7.31 3.46 5.51
N TYR A 647 6.94 4.30 6.49
CA TYR A 647 5.84 5.25 6.25
C TYR A 647 6.42 6.50 5.62
N ILE A 648 6.31 6.63 4.29
CA ILE A 648 6.63 7.89 3.63
C ILE A 648 5.77 9.02 4.18
N MET A 649 6.38 10.18 4.33
CA MET A 649 5.69 11.39 4.75
C MET A 649 5.37 12.20 3.50
N SER A 650 4.10 12.19 3.09
CA SER A 650 3.62 12.80 1.83
C SER A 650 2.51 13.84 2.00
N HIS A 651 2.03 14.11 3.22
CA HIS A 651 0.92 15.02 3.51
C HIS A 651 1.27 16.06 4.59
N ASN A 652 0.39 17.06 4.75
CA ASN A 652 0.55 18.17 5.70
C ASN A 652 1.73 19.06 5.35
N THR A 653 1.74 19.54 4.11
CA THR A 653 2.77 20.45 3.63
C THR A 653 2.64 21.76 4.40
N ARG A 654 3.71 22.21 5.07
CA ARG A 654 3.75 23.48 5.79
C ARG A 654 3.95 24.67 4.84
N PRO A 655 3.53 25.88 5.24
CA PRO A 655 3.86 27.09 4.51
C PRO A 655 5.38 27.23 4.34
N ALA A 656 5.80 27.79 3.22
CA ALA A 656 7.21 27.88 2.89
C ALA A 656 8.06 28.75 3.86
N VAL A 657 7.45 29.57 4.73
CA VAL A 657 8.17 30.28 5.81
C VAL A 657 8.65 29.32 6.92
N SER A 658 8.01 28.16 7.05
CA SER A 658 8.32 27.12 8.03
C SER A 658 9.01 25.91 7.38
N SER A 659 9.47 26.06 6.13
CA SER A 659 10.25 25.03 5.44
C SER A 659 11.64 24.90 6.06
N VAL A 660 12.29 23.75 5.84
CA VAL A 660 13.66 23.48 6.27
C VAL A 660 14.61 24.55 5.70
N GLN A 661 15.47 25.11 6.55
CA GLN A 661 16.47 26.12 6.20
C GLN A 661 17.84 25.49 5.93
N CYS A 662 18.70 26.16 5.16
CA CYS A 662 20.03 25.66 4.81
C CYS A 662 20.87 25.23 6.02
N ARG A 663 20.78 25.98 7.14
CA ARG A 663 21.52 25.70 8.38
C ARG A 663 21.14 24.40 9.07
N GLU A 664 19.97 23.83 8.76
CA GLU A 664 19.51 22.56 9.32
C GLU A 664 20.18 21.37 8.60
N CYS A 665 20.78 21.59 7.42
CA CYS A 665 21.49 20.55 6.66
C CYS A 665 22.98 20.84 6.47
N HIS A 666 23.38 22.11 6.43
CA HIS A 666 24.74 22.56 6.09
C HIS A 666 25.34 23.47 7.15
N SER A 667 26.66 23.40 7.32
CA SER A 667 27.42 24.33 8.16
C SER A 667 27.63 25.66 7.43
N LYS A 668 27.50 26.78 8.17
CA LYS A 668 27.74 28.12 7.63
C LYS A 668 29.24 28.44 7.64
N LYS A 669 29.76 29.00 6.55
CA LYS A 669 31.15 29.46 6.41
C LYS A 669 31.31 30.90 6.91
N GLN A 670 32.57 31.31 7.05
CA GLN A 670 32.93 32.67 7.47
C GLN A 670 32.49 33.75 6.47
N ASP A 671 32.46 33.44 5.17
CA ASP A 671 32.01 34.35 4.11
C ASP A 671 30.48 34.51 4.03
N GLY A 672 29.75 33.86 4.95
CA GLY A 672 28.29 33.87 5.00
C GLY A 672 27.61 32.80 4.15
N SER A 673 28.32 32.17 3.21
CA SER A 673 27.81 31.05 2.41
C SER A 673 27.72 29.76 3.23
N PHE A 674 27.08 28.71 2.69
CA PHE A 674 27.06 27.40 3.33
C PHE A 674 28.06 26.44 2.67
N SER A 675 28.53 25.45 3.43
CA SER A 675 29.29 24.34 2.86
C SER A 675 28.45 23.58 1.85
N ALA A 676 29.06 23.16 0.74
CA ALA A 676 28.42 22.24 -0.20
C ALA A 676 28.29 20.82 0.39
N LEU A 677 29.07 20.51 1.44
CA LEU A 677 28.97 19.26 2.19
C LEU A 677 27.82 19.34 3.19
N LEU A 678 27.17 18.20 3.43
CA LEU A 678 26.21 18.03 4.51
C LEU A 678 26.94 18.09 5.85
N SER A 679 26.32 18.76 6.83
CA SER A 679 26.81 18.82 8.21
C SER A 679 26.58 17.48 8.89
N GLN A 680 27.53 17.01 9.70
CA GLN A 680 27.33 15.84 10.56
C GLN A 680 26.19 16.05 11.55
N ASP A 681 26.02 17.28 12.04
CA ASP A 681 24.93 17.69 12.93
C ASP A 681 23.62 18.04 12.20
N GLY A 682 23.60 17.92 10.87
CA GLY A 682 22.44 18.28 10.05
C GLY A 682 21.39 17.17 9.95
N LEU A 683 20.24 17.48 9.35
CA LEU A 683 19.12 16.55 9.14
C LEU A 683 19.52 15.30 8.36
N PHE A 684 20.46 15.43 7.43
CA PHE A 684 20.99 14.33 6.60
C PHE A 684 22.33 13.78 7.10
N GLY A 685 22.77 14.22 8.29
CA GLY A 685 24.02 13.81 8.92
C GLY A 685 23.86 12.67 9.93
N GLU A 686 24.97 12.27 10.52
CA GLU A 686 25.06 11.19 11.51
C GLU A 686 24.35 11.53 12.83
N ALA A 687 24.22 12.82 13.19
CA ALA A 687 23.55 13.24 14.41
C ALA A 687 22.03 13.02 14.37
N ASN A 688 21.42 13.03 13.16
CA ASN A 688 20.03 12.61 13.01
C ASN A 688 19.94 11.09 13.10
N ARG A 689 19.81 10.61 14.33
CA ARG A 689 19.76 9.19 14.66
C ARG A 689 18.51 8.82 15.45
N LYS A 690 18.14 7.54 15.38
CA LYS A 690 17.01 6.96 16.10
C LYS A 690 17.44 5.68 16.79
N SER A 691 17.03 5.52 18.05
CA SER A 691 17.18 4.27 18.79
C SER A 691 16.20 3.23 18.22
N VAL A 692 16.71 2.05 17.89
CA VAL A 692 15.94 0.90 17.41
C VAL A 692 15.50 0.04 18.58
N THR A 693 16.46 -0.34 19.42
CA THR A 693 16.29 -1.16 20.62
C THR A 693 17.54 -1.07 21.49
N SER A 694 17.46 -1.56 22.72
CA SER A 694 18.61 -1.78 23.59
C SER A 694 18.75 -3.27 23.87
N LEU A 695 19.93 -3.83 23.65
CA LEU A 695 20.23 -5.21 23.97
C LEU A 695 20.47 -5.35 25.46
N VAL A 696 20.05 -6.49 26.01
CA VAL A 696 20.36 -6.84 27.41
C VAL A 696 21.84 -7.20 27.60
N ASP A 697 22.51 -7.63 26.53
CA ASP A 697 23.93 -7.98 26.49
C ASP A 697 24.45 -7.88 25.03
N PRO A 698 25.50 -7.11 24.74
CA PRO A 698 26.08 -6.98 23.40
C PRO A 698 26.53 -8.31 22.78
N ARG A 699 26.88 -9.32 23.60
CA ARG A 699 27.28 -10.65 23.12
C ARG A 699 26.23 -11.33 22.26
N LEU A 700 24.96 -10.93 22.40
CA LEU A 700 23.88 -11.43 21.55
C LEU A 700 24.14 -11.17 20.06
N ILE A 701 24.79 -10.05 19.70
CA ILE A 701 25.20 -9.78 18.32
C ILE A 701 26.54 -10.45 18.01
N ASP A 702 27.53 -10.34 18.90
CA ASP A 702 28.88 -10.86 18.65
C ASP A 702 28.89 -12.38 18.40
N GLU A 703 28.02 -13.12 19.09
CA GLU A 703 27.84 -14.56 18.94
C GLU A 703 26.76 -14.92 17.90
N GLY A 704 26.15 -13.92 17.25
CA GLY A 704 25.20 -14.09 16.17
C GLY A 704 23.77 -14.47 16.59
N LEU A 705 23.42 -14.51 17.88
CA LEU A 705 22.05 -14.79 18.34
C LEU A 705 21.03 -13.77 17.82
N VAL A 706 21.45 -12.51 17.71
CA VAL A 706 20.70 -11.39 17.16
C VAL A 706 21.37 -10.94 15.87
N ILE A 707 20.59 -10.87 14.79
CA ILE A 707 21.00 -10.38 13.48
C ILE A 707 20.33 -9.03 13.24
N LEU A 708 21.13 -8.05 12.80
CA LEU A 708 20.62 -6.77 12.31
C LEU A 708 20.48 -6.86 10.79
N ASP A 709 19.24 -6.84 10.31
CA ASP A 709 18.90 -7.09 8.90
C ASP A 709 19.25 -5.90 8.01
N MET A 710 19.14 -4.68 8.55
CA MET A 710 19.46 -3.47 7.80
C MET A 710 20.95 -3.11 7.98
N PRO A 711 21.71 -2.90 6.90
CA PRO A 711 23.16 -2.67 6.96
C PRO A 711 23.55 -1.33 7.62
N TYR A 712 22.58 -0.45 7.86
CA TYR A 712 22.74 0.83 8.55
C TYR A 712 22.36 0.77 10.04
N MET A 713 21.97 -0.39 10.58
CA MET A 713 21.81 -0.59 12.02
C MET A 713 23.17 -0.86 12.67
N LYS A 714 23.51 -0.08 13.69
CA LYS A 714 24.77 -0.16 14.40
C LYS A 714 24.52 -0.35 15.89
N VAL A 715 25.28 -1.25 16.51
CA VAL A 715 25.30 -1.44 17.96
C VAL A 715 26.49 -0.70 18.56
N ASP A 716 26.28 -0.01 19.67
CA ASP A 716 27.36 0.60 20.43
C ASP A 716 27.87 -0.30 21.56
N ALA A 717 28.92 0.14 22.27
CA ALA A 717 29.50 -0.63 23.38
C ALA A 717 28.55 -0.83 24.57
N ALA A 718 27.48 -0.03 24.68
CA ALA A 718 26.45 -0.17 25.69
C ALA A 718 25.31 -1.11 25.27
N GLY A 719 25.35 -1.64 24.03
CA GLY A 719 24.30 -2.49 23.47
C GLY A 719 23.11 -1.69 22.91
N GLU A 720 23.21 -0.36 22.76
CA GLU A 720 22.18 0.41 22.08
C GLU A 720 22.29 0.21 20.56
N VAL A 721 21.21 -0.25 19.95
CA VAL A 721 21.11 -0.37 18.48
C VAL A 721 20.50 0.91 17.95
N THR A 722 21.22 1.58 17.07
CA THR A 722 20.81 2.86 16.47
C THR A 722 20.88 2.81 14.94
N VAL A 723 20.14 3.70 14.31
CA VAL A 723 20.25 4.03 12.88
C VAL A 723 20.48 5.54 12.75
N ASN A 724 21.25 5.97 11.75
CA ASN A 724 21.40 7.38 11.41
C ASN A 724 21.19 7.62 9.91
N VAL A 725 20.83 8.85 9.56
CA VAL A 725 20.42 9.20 8.20
C VAL A 725 21.57 9.10 7.19
N ALA A 726 22.80 9.41 7.58
CA ALA A 726 23.94 9.33 6.67
C ALA A 726 24.15 7.90 6.14
N ASP A 727 24.11 6.89 7.04
CA ASP A 727 24.22 5.49 6.66
C ASP A 727 23.00 5.02 5.83
N ILE A 728 21.79 5.47 6.19
CA ILE A 728 20.57 5.13 5.42
C ILE A 728 20.67 5.67 3.99
N LEU A 729 21.11 6.92 3.80
CA LEU A 729 21.29 7.51 2.49
C LEU A 729 22.36 6.79 1.68
N TYR A 730 23.47 6.38 2.30
CA TYR A 730 24.49 5.58 1.63
C TYR A 730 23.93 4.25 1.10
N GLN A 731 23.17 3.54 1.93
CA GLN A 731 22.62 2.23 1.58
C GLN A 731 21.49 2.32 0.54
N THR A 732 20.59 3.28 0.71
CA THR A 732 19.40 3.42 -0.16
C THR A 732 19.70 4.05 -1.51
N LEU A 733 20.86 4.71 -1.66
CA LEU A 733 21.39 5.10 -2.97
C LEU A 733 21.69 3.87 -3.84
N ILE A 734 22.07 2.75 -3.20
CA ILE A 734 22.38 1.49 -3.85
C ILE A 734 21.09 0.68 -4.04
N ASP A 735 20.30 0.50 -2.98
CA ASP A 735 19.04 -0.24 -3.01
C ASP A 735 17.86 0.64 -2.55
N PRO A 736 17.10 1.23 -3.49
CA PRO A 736 16.00 2.14 -3.18
C PRO A 736 14.66 1.42 -2.94
N SER A 737 14.66 0.10 -2.69
CA SER A 737 13.49 -0.60 -2.15
C SER A 737 13.11 0.08 -0.82
N MET A 738 11.89 0.48 -0.52
CA MET A 738 10.64 -0.24 -0.60
C MET A 738 10.41 -0.87 0.77
N THR A 739 10.62 -2.18 0.80
CA THR A 739 10.58 -2.99 2.00
C THR A 739 11.71 -4.02 1.95
N VAL A 740 11.81 -4.86 2.97
CA VAL A 740 12.66 -6.06 2.99
C VAL A 740 12.33 -7.06 1.86
N LEU A 741 11.18 -6.95 1.18
CA LEU A 741 10.85 -7.74 -0.02
C LEU A 741 11.64 -7.32 -1.27
N ARG A 742 12.32 -6.16 -1.21
CA ARG A 742 13.23 -5.64 -2.25
C ARG A 742 12.62 -5.60 -3.64
N SER A 743 11.38 -5.10 -3.75
CA SER A 743 10.62 -5.06 -5.01
C SER A 743 11.34 -4.34 -6.16
N ALA A 744 12.14 -3.30 -5.87
CA ALA A 744 12.93 -2.57 -6.86
C ALA A 744 14.07 -3.41 -7.47
N ARG A 745 14.38 -4.57 -6.88
CA ARG A 745 15.37 -5.55 -7.34
C ARG A 745 14.75 -6.95 -7.55
N ALA A 746 13.42 -7.04 -7.58
CA ALA A 746 12.74 -8.30 -7.83
C ALA A 746 13.22 -8.90 -9.16
N ARG A 747 13.57 -10.19 -9.12
CA ARG A 747 13.99 -10.96 -10.30
C ARG A 747 12.81 -11.45 -11.15
N GLN A 748 11.59 -11.16 -10.72
CA GLN A 748 10.35 -11.51 -11.39
C GLN A 748 9.37 -10.36 -11.21
N VAL A 749 8.75 -9.95 -12.31
CA VAL A 749 7.78 -8.85 -12.36
C VAL A 749 6.58 -9.28 -13.17
N SER A 750 5.39 -8.97 -12.68
CA SER A 750 4.14 -9.24 -13.38
C SER A 750 3.15 -8.10 -13.27
N GLY A 751 2.23 -8.03 -14.23
CA GLY A 751 1.21 -6.99 -14.31
C GLY A 751 0.24 -7.24 -15.46
N LEU A 752 -0.75 -6.34 -15.57
CA LEU A 752 -1.77 -6.39 -16.61
C LEU A 752 -1.35 -5.57 -17.83
N MET A 753 -1.82 -5.96 -19.02
CA MET A 753 -1.70 -5.11 -20.20
C MET A 753 -2.66 -3.93 -20.12
N GLN A 754 -2.20 -2.77 -20.57
CA GLN A 754 -3.00 -1.56 -20.70
C GLN A 754 -3.25 -1.26 -22.18
N ARG A 755 -4.46 -0.78 -22.50
CA ARG A 755 -4.74 -0.23 -23.82
C ARG A 755 -4.18 1.20 -23.89
N LYS A 756 -3.36 1.48 -24.90
CA LYS A 756 -2.85 2.82 -25.17
C LYS A 756 -2.85 3.12 -26.68
N PRO A 757 -3.07 4.38 -27.09
CA PRO A 757 -2.78 4.81 -28.46
C PRO A 757 -1.30 4.59 -28.80
N VAL A 758 -1.02 4.17 -30.03
CA VAL A 758 0.37 3.94 -30.50
C VAL A 758 1.25 5.19 -30.34
N ALA A 759 0.69 6.39 -30.59
CA ALA A 759 1.40 7.65 -30.39
C ALA A 759 1.87 7.85 -28.94
N SER A 760 1.00 7.57 -27.96
CA SER A 760 1.36 7.68 -26.54
C SER A 760 2.48 6.73 -26.14
N ILE A 761 2.54 5.54 -26.75
CA ILE A 761 3.60 4.56 -26.48
C ILE A 761 4.96 5.04 -27.00
N ILE A 762 4.96 5.73 -28.13
CA ILE A 762 6.17 6.35 -28.70
C ILE A 762 6.63 7.49 -27.77
N ASP A 763 5.70 8.32 -27.31
CA ASP A 763 5.98 9.43 -26.38
C ASP A 763 6.47 8.95 -25.01
N ASP A 764 6.06 7.75 -24.58
CA ASP A 764 6.56 7.07 -23.37
C ASP A 764 8.04 6.64 -23.49
N GLY A 765 8.70 6.89 -24.62
CA GLY A 765 10.13 6.63 -24.82
C GLY A 765 10.49 5.14 -24.91
N ILE A 766 9.55 4.31 -25.39
CA ILE A 766 9.79 2.87 -25.59
C ILE A 766 10.88 2.61 -26.66
N VAL A 767 11.06 3.56 -27.57
CA VAL A 767 12.09 3.58 -28.60
C VAL A 767 12.99 4.81 -28.42
N ALA A 768 14.27 4.69 -28.78
CA ALA A 768 15.26 5.75 -28.59
C ALA A 768 15.42 6.69 -29.80
N ASN A 769 14.83 6.35 -30.95
CA ASN A 769 15.02 7.09 -32.19
C ASN A 769 13.73 7.13 -33.05
N ALA A 770 13.62 8.16 -33.90
CA ALA A 770 12.45 8.38 -34.74
C ALA A 770 12.23 7.28 -35.80
N ALA A 771 13.30 6.60 -36.25
CA ALA A 771 13.18 5.54 -37.25
C ALA A 771 12.47 4.31 -36.66
N ASP A 772 12.77 3.94 -35.41
CA ASP A 772 12.10 2.86 -34.72
C ASP A 772 10.68 3.24 -34.29
N ALA A 773 10.45 4.52 -33.95
CA ALA A 773 9.09 5.05 -33.72
C ALA A 773 8.22 4.89 -34.98
N GLN A 774 8.75 5.24 -36.15
CA GLN A 774 8.04 5.07 -37.41
C GLN A 774 7.76 3.59 -37.70
N LYS A 775 8.68 2.66 -37.42
CA LYS A 775 8.42 1.22 -37.58
C LYS A 775 7.27 0.73 -36.72
N LEU A 776 7.17 1.18 -35.45
CA LEU A 776 6.03 0.84 -34.60
C LEU A 776 4.73 1.43 -35.15
N GLN A 777 4.79 2.66 -35.64
CA GLN A 777 3.67 3.35 -36.29
C GLN A 777 3.19 2.62 -37.56
N ASP A 778 4.11 2.08 -38.36
CA ASP A 778 3.82 1.33 -39.58
C ASP A 778 3.24 -0.06 -39.26
N LEU A 779 3.68 -0.70 -38.17
CA LEU A 779 3.21 -2.02 -37.75
C LEU A 779 1.80 -1.98 -37.18
N PHE A 780 1.46 -0.97 -36.38
CA PHE A 780 0.22 -0.93 -35.60
C PHE A 780 -0.77 0.15 -36.06
N GLY A 781 -0.37 1.04 -36.96
CA GLY A 781 -1.20 2.17 -37.39
C GLY A 781 -1.47 3.17 -36.25
N SER A 782 -2.44 4.06 -36.45
CA SER A 782 -2.78 5.11 -35.47
C SER A 782 -3.79 4.65 -34.41
N GLY A 783 -4.03 3.34 -34.30
CA GLY A 783 -4.99 2.75 -33.38
C GLY A 783 -4.47 2.64 -31.95
N GLU A 784 -5.18 1.84 -31.16
CA GLU A 784 -4.74 1.42 -29.83
C GLU A 784 -4.12 0.02 -29.89
N ILE A 785 -3.17 -0.22 -29.01
CA ILE A 785 -2.57 -1.53 -28.79
C ILE A 785 -2.54 -1.85 -27.31
N PHE A 786 -2.39 -3.13 -26.99
CA PHE A 786 -2.08 -3.55 -25.64
C PHE A 786 -0.58 -3.42 -25.39
N VAL A 787 -0.22 -2.83 -24.25
CA VAL A 787 1.16 -2.67 -23.78
C VAL A 787 1.30 -3.14 -22.34
N TYR A 788 2.35 -3.90 -22.07
CA TYR A 788 2.84 -4.13 -20.72
C TYR A 788 4.32 -3.74 -20.63
N ARG A 789 4.64 -2.85 -19.69
CA ARG A 789 6.00 -2.36 -19.40
C ARG A 789 6.19 -2.36 -17.89
N PRO A 790 7.10 -3.18 -17.35
CA PRO A 790 7.39 -3.15 -15.92
C PRO A 790 7.95 -1.81 -15.47
N ASN A 791 7.42 -1.27 -14.38
CA ASN A 791 7.86 -0.05 -13.69
C ASN A 791 8.64 -0.36 -12.39
N TYR A 792 8.70 -1.63 -11.96
CA TYR A 792 9.46 -2.12 -10.80
C TYR A 792 10.33 -3.32 -11.16
N GLY A 793 11.08 -3.87 -10.19
CA GLY A 793 11.98 -5.00 -10.39
C GLY A 793 13.34 -4.63 -10.97
N ASP A 794 14.22 -5.60 -11.19
CA ASP A 794 15.57 -5.38 -11.72
C ASP A 794 15.58 -4.46 -12.97
N ALA A 795 16.65 -3.66 -13.12
CA ALA A 795 16.76 -2.72 -14.24
C ALA A 795 16.60 -3.39 -15.61
N ALA A 796 17.10 -4.61 -15.79
CA ALA A 796 16.92 -5.37 -17.03
C ALA A 796 15.45 -5.68 -17.32
N LEU A 797 14.66 -5.99 -16.28
CA LEU A 797 13.24 -6.26 -16.40
C LEU A 797 12.45 -4.98 -16.70
N ARG A 798 12.80 -3.85 -16.08
CA ARG A 798 12.19 -2.54 -16.41
C ARG A 798 12.46 -2.06 -17.84
N SER A 799 13.51 -2.57 -18.47
CA SER A 799 13.81 -2.35 -19.89
C SER A 799 13.08 -3.35 -20.81
N THR A 800 12.20 -4.21 -20.31
CA THR A 800 11.37 -5.05 -21.18
C THR A 800 10.06 -4.35 -21.56
N VAL A 801 9.53 -4.68 -22.73
CA VAL A 801 8.21 -4.21 -23.19
C VAL A 801 7.53 -5.35 -23.94
N LEU A 802 6.24 -5.51 -23.72
CA LEU A 802 5.38 -6.43 -24.45
C LEU A 802 4.28 -5.65 -25.16
N LEU A 803 4.14 -5.84 -26.46
CA LEU A 803 3.11 -5.20 -27.29
C LEU A 803 2.26 -6.26 -28.00
N ALA A 804 0.94 -6.00 -28.04
CA ALA A 804 -0.04 -6.90 -28.63
C ALA A 804 -1.10 -6.14 -29.45
N GLU A 805 -1.48 -6.72 -30.58
CA GLU A 805 -2.59 -6.25 -31.41
C GLU A 805 -3.94 -6.45 -30.70
N ILE A 806 -4.86 -5.52 -30.90
CA ILE A 806 -6.24 -5.64 -30.44
C ILE A 806 -7.04 -6.40 -31.50
N ASN A 807 -7.61 -7.53 -31.11
CA ASN A 807 -8.56 -8.33 -31.89
C ASN A 807 -9.69 -8.82 -30.97
N GLY A 808 -10.68 -9.56 -31.51
CA GLY A 808 -11.83 -10.02 -30.72
C GLY A 808 -11.47 -10.85 -29.47
N GLN A 809 -10.43 -11.68 -29.54
CA GLN A 809 -9.97 -12.52 -28.44
C GLN A 809 -9.07 -11.75 -27.46
N SER A 810 -8.04 -11.05 -27.96
CA SER A 810 -7.14 -10.28 -27.10
C SER A 810 -7.87 -9.16 -26.36
N ASN A 811 -8.87 -8.53 -27.00
CA ASN A 811 -9.71 -7.50 -26.36
C ASN A 811 -10.52 -8.05 -25.18
N LEU A 812 -10.95 -9.31 -25.26
CA LEU A 812 -11.70 -9.96 -24.19
C LEU A 812 -10.79 -10.45 -23.06
N LEU A 813 -9.63 -11.02 -23.40
CA LEU A 813 -8.83 -11.81 -22.45
C LEU A 813 -7.68 -11.02 -21.81
N TYR A 814 -6.93 -10.23 -22.59
CA TYR A 814 -5.70 -9.59 -22.09
C TYR A 814 -5.89 -8.58 -20.94
N PRO A 815 -7.02 -7.87 -20.80
CA PRO A 815 -7.28 -7.06 -19.62
C PRO A 815 -7.31 -7.87 -18.31
N SER A 816 -7.59 -9.18 -18.38
CA SER A 816 -7.68 -10.09 -17.24
C SER A 816 -6.44 -10.96 -17.02
N TYR A 817 -5.50 -10.96 -17.97
CA TYR A 817 -4.30 -11.79 -17.92
C TYR A 817 -3.15 -11.08 -17.23
N ARG A 818 -2.41 -11.81 -16.40
CA ARG A 818 -1.21 -11.33 -15.74
C ARG A 818 0.02 -11.83 -16.49
N PHE A 819 0.68 -10.92 -17.19
CA PHE A 819 1.92 -11.19 -17.93
C PHE A 819 3.11 -11.03 -17.00
N GLU A 820 4.14 -11.84 -17.21
CA GLU A 820 5.30 -11.92 -16.34
C GLU A 820 6.61 -11.96 -17.13
N PHE A 821 7.59 -11.19 -16.64
CA PHE A 821 8.99 -11.30 -17.01
C PHE A 821 9.82 -11.76 -15.81
N ALA A 822 10.71 -12.73 -16.01
CA ALA A 822 11.62 -13.21 -14.96
C ALA A 822 13.05 -13.36 -15.47
N LEU A 823 14.03 -13.03 -14.62
CA LEU A 823 15.44 -13.32 -14.89
C LEU A 823 15.70 -14.80 -14.64
N ALA A 824 16.31 -15.47 -15.62
CA ALA A 824 16.68 -16.86 -15.48
C ALA A 824 17.70 -17.09 -14.36
N THR A 825 17.79 -18.34 -13.91
CA THR A 825 18.82 -18.78 -12.97
C THR A 825 20.18 -18.87 -13.65
N ASP A 826 21.26 -18.87 -12.86
CA ASP A 826 22.61 -19.02 -13.40
C ASP A 826 22.81 -20.39 -14.08
N SER A 827 22.12 -21.44 -13.59
CA SER A 827 22.16 -22.76 -14.23
C SER A 827 21.59 -22.71 -15.65
N ARG A 828 20.45 -22.04 -15.81
CA ARG A 828 19.77 -21.91 -17.10
C ARG A 828 20.55 -21.03 -18.08
N THR A 829 21.23 -20.01 -17.56
CA THR A 829 22.14 -19.17 -18.33
C THR A 829 23.33 -19.99 -18.86
N ARG A 830 23.96 -20.81 -18.00
CA ARG A 830 25.04 -21.72 -18.41
C ARG A 830 24.61 -22.75 -19.45
N GLU A 831 23.37 -23.25 -19.38
CA GLU A 831 22.82 -24.16 -20.40
C GLU A 831 22.77 -23.49 -21.79
N LEU A 832 22.36 -22.22 -21.87
CA LEU A 832 22.35 -21.46 -23.13
C LEU A 832 23.78 -21.22 -23.64
N GLU A 833 24.70 -20.81 -22.78
CA GLU A 833 26.10 -20.60 -23.16
C GLU A 833 26.73 -21.89 -23.71
N ALA A 834 26.45 -23.03 -23.09
CA ALA A 834 26.89 -24.36 -23.54
C ALA A 834 26.26 -24.79 -24.87
N ALA A 835 25.10 -24.24 -25.24
CA ALA A 835 24.44 -24.54 -26.51
C ALA A 835 25.14 -23.92 -27.73
N GLY A 836 26.16 -23.08 -27.53
CA GLY A 836 27.00 -22.57 -28.62
C GLY A 836 26.30 -21.60 -29.57
N GLN A 837 25.30 -20.85 -29.07
CA GLN A 837 24.50 -19.93 -29.89
C GLN A 837 25.12 -18.53 -30.07
N GLY A 838 26.41 -18.35 -29.74
CA GLY A 838 27.11 -17.06 -29.71
C GLY A 838 27.28 -16.53 -28.29
N THR A 839 27.98 -15.40 -28.13
CA THR A 839 28.21 -14.79 -26.83
C THR A 839 26.99 -14.01 -26.36
N LEU A 840 26.61 -14.20 -25.09
CA LEU A 840 25.44 -13.58 -24.49
C LEU A 840 25.63 -12.07 -24.32
N VAL A 841 24.77 -11.27 -24.95
CA VAL A 841 24.80 -9.79 -24.94
C VAL A 841 23.51 -9.16 -24.40
N SER A 842 22.68 -9.98 -23.75
CA SER A 842 21.57 -9.57 -22.89
C SER A 842 21.45 -10.51 -21.70
N PRO A 843 20.74 -10.14 -20.62
CA PRO A 843 20.24 -11.13 -19.67
C PRO A 843 19.31 -12.15 -20.35
N LEU A 844 19.22 -13.35 -19.79
CA LEU A 844 18.25 -14.36 -20.17
C LEU A 844 16.93 -14.11 -19.43
N ILE A 845 15.86 -13.86 -20.18
CA ILE A 845 14.56 -13.42 -19.66
C ILE A 845 13.46 -14.39 -20.08
N SER A 846 12.70 -14.90 -19.13
CA SER A 846 11.50 -15.71 -19.35
C SER A 846 10.28 -14.81 -19.54
N LEU A 847 9.41 -15.15 -20.50
CA LEU A 847 8.10 -14.53 -20.71
C LEU A 847 7.00 -15.57 -20.45
N LEU A 848 6.09 -15.26 -19.53
CA LEU A 848 4.97 -16.11 -19.11
C LEU A 848 3.68 -15.29 -19.02
N ALA A 849 2.53 -15.97 -18.99
CA ALA A 849 1.26 -15.35 -18.61
C ALA A 849 0.37 -16.31 -17.85
N ARG A 850 -0.49 -15.74 -17.00
CA ARG A 850 -1.54 -16.45 -16.26
C ARG A 850 -2.88 -15.81 -16.52
N ASP A 851 -3.93 -16.62 -16.64
CA ASP A 851 -5.30 -16.13 -16.79
C ASP A 851 -5.90 -15.66 -15.45
N HIS A 852 -7.17 -15.23 -15.48
CA HIS A 852 -7.90 -14.80 -14.28
C HIS A 852 -8.05 -15.92 -13.23
N GLY A 853 -8.04 -17.19 -13.65
CA GLY A 853 -8.02 -18.39 -12.81
C GLY A 853 -6.61 -18.86 -12.43
N ARG A 854 -5.61 -18.03 -12.73
CA ARG A 854 -4.17 -18.22 -12.49
C ARG A 854 -3.54 -19.43 -13.15
N GLN A 855 -4.23 -20.02 -14.12
CA GLN A 855 -3.70 -21.11 -14.93
C GLN A 855 -2.67 -20.56 -15.91
N ALA A 856 -1.63 -21.35 -16.17
CA ALA A 856 -0.60 -20.97 -17.13
C ALA A 856 -1.21 -20.90 -18.53
N VAL A 857 -1.02 -19.75 -19.19
CA VAL A 857 -1.47 -19.55 -20.57
C VAL A 857 -0.38 -20.12 -21.48
N THR A 858 -0.75 -21.06 -22.35
CA THR A 858 0.22 -21.80 -23.19
C THR A 858 0.26 -21.31 -24.64
N ARG A 859 -0.66 -20.43 -25.03
CA ARG A 859 -0.77 -19.86 -26.38
C ARG A 859 -1.14 -18.38 -26.32
N PHE A 860 -0.83 -17.64 -27.37
CA PHE A 860 -1.27 -16.25 -27.46
C PHE A 860 -2.69 -16.17 -28.03
N ASP A 861 -3.54 -15.33 -27.41
CA ASP A 861 -4.85 -14.96 -27.99
C ASP A 861 -4.76 -13.88 -29.07
N SER A 862 -3.57 -13.29 -29.22
CA SER A 862 -3.12 -12.63 -30.43
C SER A 862 -2.37 -13.63 -31.32
N ALA A 863 -2.23 -13.34 -32.62
CA ALA A 863 -1.45 -14.21 -33.50
C ALA A 863 0.04 -14.26 -33.11
N ARG A 864 0.56 -13.17 -32.53
CA ARG A 864 1.96 -12.98 -32.14
C ARG A 864 2.09 -11.80 -31.17
N LEU A 865 3.16 -11.80 -30.37
CA LEU A 865 3.53 -10.71 -29.48
C LEU A 865 4.84 -10.07 -29.94
N LEU A 866 4.93 -8.74 -29.87
CA LEU A 866 6.17 -8.01 -30.12
C LEU A 866 6.86 -7.75 -28.78
N VAL A 867 8.08 -8.27 -28.62
CA VAL A 867 8.86 -8.19 -27.38
C VAL A 867 10.05 -7.27 -27.57
N ARG A 868 10.28 -6.36 -26.63
CA ARG A 868 11.51 -5.60 -26.46
C ARG A 868 12.35 -6.26 -25.37
N LEU A 869 13.60 -6.61 -25.68
CA LEU A 869 14.59 -7.03 -24.69
C LEU A 869 15.70 -5.99 -24.55
N PRO A 870 16.29 -5.85 -23.35
CA PRO A 870 17.51 -5.06 -23.18
C PRO A 870 18.66 -5.66 -24.00
N TYR A 871 19.48 -4.81 -24.62
CA TYR A 871 20.62 -5.21 -25.41
C TYR A 871 21.85 -4.41 -25.00
N ARG A 872 22.95 -5.09 -24.67
CA ARG A 872 24.20 -4.48 -24.19
C ARG A 872 25.32 -4.46 -25.23
N GLY A 873 25.06 -4.99 -26.43
CA GLY A 873 26.04 -5.01 -27.51
C GLY A 873 26.13 -3.70 -28.29
N SER A 874 27.15 -3.62 -29.13
CA SER A 874 27.48 -2.45 -29.95
C SER A 874 27.09 -2.59 -31.42
N SER A 875 26.74 -3.80 -31.88
CA SER A 875 26.39 -4.09 -33.27
C SER A 875 24.92 -3.82 -33.55
N ASN A 876 24.60 -3.31 -34.74
CA ASN A 876 23.22 -3.25 -35.25
C ASN A 876 23.01 -4.19 -36.45
N ASP A 877 24.00 -5.04 -36.75
CA ASP A 877 23.94 -5.99 -37.86
C ASP A 877 23.09 -7.21 -37.48
N ARG A 878 21.93 -7.33 -38.13
CA ARG A 878 20.98 -8.42 -37.90
C ARG A 878 21.52 -9.79 -38.31
N GLN A 879 22.59 -9.85 -39.09
CA GLN A 879 23.24 -11.12 -39.45
C GLN A 879 24.20 -11.61 -38.36
N GLN A 880 24.70 -10.70 -37.51
CA GLN A 880 25.60 -11.01 -36.40
C GLN A 880 24.84 -11.27 -35.09
N LEU A 881 23.60 -10.77 -35.00
CA LEU A 881 22.77 -10.91 -33.82
C LEU A 881 21.75 -12.04 -33.99
N ARG A 882 21.60 -12.84 -32.94
CA ARG A 882 20.53 -13.83 -32.82
C ARG A 882 19.69 -13.51 -31.60
N VAL A 883 18.37 -13.61 -31.74
CA VAL A 883 17.49 -13.78 -30.57
C VAL A 883 17.27 -15.27 -30.41
N VAL A 884 17.71 -15.81 -29.29
CA VAL A 884 17.67 -17.24 -28.99
C VAL A 884 16.50 -17.53 -28.07
N THR A 885 15.80 -18.62 -28.33
CA THR A 885 14.67 -19.08 -27.53
C THR A 885 14.72 -20.60 -27.33
N THR A 886 13.95 -21.10 -26.37
CA THR A 886 13.68 -22.54 -26.26
C THR A 886 12.53 -22.98 -27.15
N SER A 887 12.76 -24.06 -27.89
CA SER A 887 11.74 -24.81 -28.63
C SER A 887 10.84 -25.63 -27.69
N SER A 888 9.75 -26.19 -28.22
CA SER A 888 8.83 -27.06 -27.46
C SER A 888 9.48 -28.33 -26.91
N THR A 889 10.64 -28.74 -27.44
CA THR A 889 11.44 -29.87 -26.96
C THR A 889 12.53 -29.45 -25.97
N GLY A 890 12.60 -28.16 -25.61
CA GLY A 890 13.57 -27.61 -24.66
C GLY A 890 14.94 -27.27 -25.25
N GLN A 891 15.14 -27.41 -26.57
CA GLN A 891 16.40 -27.06 -27.23
C GLN A 891 16.49 -25.55 -27.51
N TRP A 892 17.68 -24.98 -27.31
CA TRP A 892 18.01 -23.59 -27.64
C TRP A 892 18.18 -23.40 -29.15
N VAL A 893 17.33 -22.58 -29.75
CA VAL A 893 17.29 -22.29 -31.17
C VAL A 893 17.17 -20.79 -31.43
N PRO A 894 17.81 -20.23 -32.47
CA PRO A 894 17.55 -18.86 -32.87
C PRO A 894 16.16 -18.73 -33.49
N ILE A 895 15.47 -17.61 -33.25
CA ILE A 895 14.29 -17.24 -34.04
C ILE A 895 14.73 -16.85 -35.47
N ASP A 896 13.78 -16.83 -36.40
CA ASP A 896 14.04 -16.28 -37.74
C ASP A 896 14.44 -14.80 -37.64
N SER A 897 15.57 -14.45 -38.25
CA SER A 897 16.07 -13.07 -38.35
C SER A 897 15.05 -12.09 -38.97
N ALA A 898 14.14 -12.57 -39.80
CA ALA A 898 13.04 -11.76 -40.36
C ALA A 898 12.05 -11.29 -39.28
N ASN A 899 11.97 -11.97 -38.14
CA ASN A 899 11.15 -11.57 -37.01
C ASN A 899 11.81 -10.50 -36.13
N ILE A 900 13.08 -10.17 -36.36
CA ILE A 900 13.74 -9.04 -35.69
C ILE A 900 13.28 -7.74 -36.37
N VAL A 901 12.59 -6.89 -35.62
CA VAL A 901 11.97 -5.65 -36.13
C VAL A 901 12.94 -4.47 -36.04
N ALA A 902 13.59 -4.29 -34.90
CA ALA A 902 14.50 -3.17 -34.64
C ALA A 902 15.63 -3.58 -33.71
N VAL A 903 16.80 -2.96 -33.90
CA VAL A 903 17.99 -3.13 -33.07
C VAL A 903 18.57 -1.76 -32.81
N GLN A 904 18.69 -1.40 -31.54
CA GLN A 904 19.35 -0.18 -31.08
C GLN A 904 20.52 -0.61 -30.19
N PRO A 905 21.77 -0.39 -30.60
CA PRO A 905 22.93 -0.62 -29.74
C PRO A 905 22.92 0.27 -28.51
N GLN A 906 23.50 -0.23 -27.41
CA GLN A 906 23.68 0.58 -26.23
C GLN A 906 24.71 1.69 -26.50
N THR A 907 24.40 2.91 -26.09
CA THR A 907 25.32 4.05 -26.18
C THR A 907 25.50 4.69 -24.80
N SER A 908 26.34 5.73 -24.72
CA SER A 908 26.49 6.50 -23.49
C SER A 908 25.25 7.34 -23.12
N ILE A 909 24.27 7.46 -24.03
CA ILE A 909 23.07 8.30 -23.87
C ILE A 909 21.79 7.45 -23.90
N ASN A 910 21.71 6.47 -24.80
CA ASN A 910 20.53 5.65 -25.03
C ASN A 910 20.76 4.20 -24.57
N GLU A 911 19.74 3.64 -23.91
CA GLU A 911 19.67 2.20 -23.64
C GLU A 911 19.63 1.41 -24.95
N GLY A 912 20.32 0.26 -24.97
CA GLY A 912 20.23 -0.65 -26.09
C GLY A 912 19.04 -1.60 -25.96
N TYR A 913 18.42 -1.93 -27.10
CA TYR A 913 17.31 -2.87 -27.15
C TYR A 913 17.23 -3.64 -28.48
N VAL A 914 16.53 -4.79 -28.45
CA VAL A 914 16.10 -5.54 -29.63
C VAL A 914 14.60 -5.76 -29.56
N PHE A 915 13.89 -5.43 -30.64
CA PHE A 915 12.48 -5.77 -30.85
C PHE A 915 12.35 -6.98 -31.76
N PHE A 916 11.54 -7.96 -31.38
CA PHE A 916 11.26 -9.12 -32.20
C PHE A 916 9.86 -9.72 -31.97
N TRP A 917 9.34 -10.39 -32.98
CA TRP A 917 8.08 -11.13 -32.90
C TRP A 917 8.28 -12.54 -32.33
N THR A 918 7.37 -12.96 -31.44
CA THR A 918 7.21 -14.35 -30.99
C THR A 918 5.80 -14.86 -31.24
N THR A 919 5.65 -16.18 -31.26
CA THR A 919 4.37 -16.88 -31.29
C THR A 919 4.13 -17.78 -30.08
N HIS A 920 5.06 -17.84 -29.12
CA HIS A 920 4.98 -18.68 -27.93
C HIS A 920 5.67 -18.05 -26.72
N PHE A 921 5.24 -18.45 -25.52
CA PHE A 921 5.91 -18.18 -24.25
C PHE A 921 7.20 -19.01 -24.15
N SER A 922 8.32 -18.42 -23.72
CA SER A 922 9.62 -19.08 -23.63
C SER A 922 10.64 -18.23 -22.86
N ASP A 923 11.86 -18.77 -22.72
CA ASP A 923 13.05 -18.00 -22.40
C ASP A 923 13.59 -17.31 -23.66
N PHE A 924 14.07 -16.08 -23.52
CA PHE A 924 14.65 -15.29 -24.61
C PHE A 924 15.93 -14.56 -24.18
N ALA A 925 16.91 -14.54 -25.08
CA ALA A 925 18.13 -13.74 -24.94
C ALA A 925 18.66 -13.30 -26.31
N VAL A 926 19.51 -12.27 -26.31
CA VAL A 926 20.25 -11.81 -27.48
C VAL A 926 21.68 -12.35 -27.38
N THR A 927 22.15 -13.01 -28.43
CA THR A 927 23.53 -13.45 -28.59
C THR A 927 24.19 -12.80 -29.81
N ASP A 928 25.50 -12.62 -29.74
CA ASP A 928 26.34 -12.10 -30.82
C ASP A 928 27.29 -13.21 -31.29
N VAL A 929 27.18 -13.59 -32.56
CA VAL A 929 28.03 -14.66 -33.14
C VAL A 929 29.39 -14.16 -33.60
N ALA A 930 29.56 -12.85 -33.79
CA ALA A 930 30.82 -12.27 -34.22
C ALA A 930 31.84 -12.19 -33.07
N LEU A 931 31.38 -12.13 -31.82
CA LEU A 931 32.23 -12.03 -30.63
C LEU A 931 32.93 -13.35 -30.24
N GLY A 932 32.67 -14.46 -30.95
CA GLY A 932 33.16 -15.80 -30.59
C GLY A 932 32.56 -16.30 -29.27
N ALA A 933 32.41 -17.61 -29.06
CA ALA A 933 31.90 -18.13 -27.78
C ALA A 933 32.93 -17.86 -26.67
N SER A 934 32.55 -17.13 -25.61
CA SER A 934 33.41 -16.97 -24.44
C SER A 934 33.68 -18.32 -23.79
N THR A 935 34.96 -18.67 -23.58
CA THR A 935 35.35 -19.77 -22.68
C THR A 935 34.70 -19.59 -21.31
N PRO A 936 34.21 -20.66 -20.66
CA PRO A 936 33.61 -20.56 -19.33
C PRO A 936 34.61 -19.94 -18.35
N PRO A 937 34.19 -19.03 -17.45
CA PRO A 937 35.03 -18.70 -16.31
C PRO A 937 35.23 -19.99 -15.49
N THR A 938 36.48 -20.30 -15.17
CA THR A 938 36.82 -21.30 -14.15
C THR A 938 36.00 -21.01 -12.88
N PRO A 939 35.39 -22.03 -12.25
CA PRO A 939 34.64 -21.82 -11.02
C PRO A 939 35.60 -21.25 -9.98
N ASP A 940 35.31 -20.05 -9.50
CA ASP A 940 35.94 -19.57 -8.28
C ASP A 940 35.49 -20.48 -7.14
N VAL A 941 36.48 -20.95 -6.40
CA VAL A 941 36.35 -21.91 -5.32
C VAL A 941 35.51 -21.29 -4.20
N SER A 942 34.38 -21.93 -3.91
CA SER A 942 33.61 -21.89 -2.65
C SER A 942 33.73 -20.64 -1.78
N ASP A 943 32.62 -19.89 -1.69
CA ASP A 943 32.25 -19.17 -0.47
C ASP A 943 32.06 -20.18 0.68
N THR A 944 33.18 -20.54 1.31
CA THR A 944 33.21 -21.11 2.65
C THR A 944 33.62 -20.06 3.64
N GLU A 945 32.82 -19.94 4.68
CA GLU A 945 33.04 -19.24 5.94
C GLU A 945 34.52 -19.13 6.35
N ALA A 946 34.94 -17.93 6.74
CA ALA A 946 36.00 -17.75 7.72
C ALA A 946 35.74 -16.51 8.57
N SER A 947 35.37 -16.76 9.82
CA SER A 947 35.52 -15.84 10.94
C SER A 947 36.99 -15.48 11.16
N GLY A 948 37.24 -14.25 11.63
CA GLY A 948 38.57 -13.84 12.07
C GLY A 948 38.76 -12.33 12.07
N GLY A 949 38.56 -11.69 13.23
CA GLY A 949 38.77 -10.26 13.43
C GLY A 949 40.24 -9.83 13.42
N GLY A 950 40.44 -8.51 13.38
CA GLY A 950 41.71 -7.88 13.75
C GLY A 950 42.17 -6.76 12.83
N ALA A 951 41.86 -5.53 13.22
CA ALA A 951 42.65 -4.29 13.10
C ALA A 951 43.46 -4.03 11.81
N GLY A 952 43.09 -2.96 11.11
CA GLY A 952 43.94 -2.34 10.09
C GLY A 952 43.34 -1.07 9.50
N LEU A 953 43.50 0.05 10.21
CA LEU A 953 43.30 1.41 9.69
C LEU A 953 44.19 1.65 8.43
N GLY A 954 43.60 2.22 7.38
CA GLY A 954 44.35 2.98 6.37
C GLY A 954 43.99 2.69 4.91
N LEU A 955 43.51 3.73 4.22
CA LEU A 955 43.53 3.91 2.76
C LEU A 955 42.57 3.08 1.90
N VAL A 956 41.30 3.50 1.84
CA VAL A 956 40.48 3.41 0.62
C VAL A 956 39.89 4.79 0.32
N LEU A 957 40.77 5.69 -0.11
CA LEU A 957 40.45 6.92 -0.82
C LEU A 957 40.69 6.63 -2.31
N LEU A 958 39.77 7.08 -3.19
CA LEU A 958 39.87 7.10 -4.68
C LEU A 958 39.24 5.95 -5.49
N GLY A 959 38.10 5.38 -5.07
CA GLY A 959 37.36 4.39 -5.88
C GLY A 959 36.04 4.83 -6.52
N THR A 960 35.31 5.80 -5.94
CA THR A 960 33.86 5.95 -6.20
C THR A 960 33.43 7.30 -6.79
N LEU A 961 34.38 8.17 -7.18
CA LEU A 961 34.10 9.46 -7.82
C LEU A 961 34.35 9.48 -9.35
N ALA A 962 34.74 8.36 -9.96
CA ALA A 962 35.12 8.30 -11.38
C ALA A 962 33.98 8.00 -12.37
N LEU A 963 32.77 7.64 -11.91
CA LEU A 963 31.63 7.31 -12.80
C LEU A 963 30.67 8.48 -13.09
N PHE A 964 30.87 9.66 -12.47
CA PHE A 964 30.01 10.83 -12.70
C PHE A 964 30.71 12.10 -13.22
N GLN A 965 32.01 12.06 -13.52
CA GLN A 965 32.75 13.21 -14.07
C GLN A 965 33.17 13.12 -15.55
N ARG A 966 32.72 12.10 -16.30
CA ARG A 966 32.98 11.97 -17.75
C ARG A 966 31.87 12.52 -18.67
N ARG A 967 31.21 13.60 -18.26
CA ARG A 967 30.41 14.48 -19.14
C ARG A 967 30.67 15.94 -18.79
N ARG A 968 31.79 16.49 -19.28
CA ARG A 968 32.03 17.92 -19.62
C ARG A 968 33.53 18.11 -19.82
N LYS A 969 33.98 17.95 -21.06
CA LYS A 969 35.10 18.70 -21.68
C LYS A 969 35.29 18.18 -23.09
N LEU A 970 34.60 18.83 -24.02
CA LEU A 970 35.00 19.02 -25.40
C LEU A 970 34.20 20.23 -25.86
N ASP A 971 34.81 21.41 -25.70
CA ASP A 971 34.78 22.48 -26.68
C ASP A 971 35.75 23.61 -26.25
N HIS A 972 36.47 24.12 -27.24
CA HIS A 972 37.44 25.23 -27.27
C HIS A 972 38.91 24.95 -26.88
N LEU A 973 39.71 24.51 -27.85
CA LEU A 973 40.61 25.37 -28.63
C LEU A 973 41.50 24.49 -29.55
N GLY A 974 41.32 24.62 -30.87
CA GLY A 974 42.05 23.90 -31.91
C GLY A 974 41.12 23.42 -33.00
#